data_AF-A0A7X3HHN9-F1
#
_entry.id   AF-A0A7X3HHN9-F1
#
_cell.length_a   1.000
_cell.length_b   1.000
_cell.length_c   1.000
_cell.angle_alpha   90.00
_cell.angle_beta   90.00
_cell.angle_gamma   90.00
#
_symmetry.space_group_name_H-M   'P 1'
#
loop_
_entity.id
_entity.type
_entity.pdbx_description
1 polymer ?
#
loop_
_entity_poly.entity_id
_entity_poly.type
_entity_poly.pdbx_seq_one_letter_code
_entity_poly.pdbx_strand_id
1 'polypeptide(L)'
;MSTADRTIAEKVRIAATTESHEPAILGCVDCEDKAPIRAIILYPNLGTPLILSPGQNKCSLFIAAESNAERYFGVVPPRELQPTWHFGNLVKETMRGAVFVDRHLRLYPIKEKSKEREPKDTMLFADGKAASRAMEAVDVWQVGRFRGGIMINRLGEPVAIVRHSTARMYAGLTHIYEIEIDLAKLPPGISLDSMHTFAWMVPVPETFAARPELKGVGAWEYQDQVILEFLDKQVADQQQSHYERLYEFDLTKPPSAMAMPPQKADTTHRLMAWHPVVRGKAPALKIGHLSDVHVNVRQTALAKSPAYLLELPGGQPAPGSPSMPPAANLCNSFIALHGLVEQFAKGGDDVPRADALVITGDLLDFNRNIDPDAVAPNSIVDQWKAFNVLNKVRDRSLYKRGLDDMLVFSLLRHAYRELNMPVFLTTGNHEAYQVPYGISPRQNAWVLASGVLENAGAFDNAPHGLRPVNLDAAGLAGAAAQYKALIAAGKDVDVINGPSGVYADPERASEFSEQKANDGIAADHNLTIYEACLAYGPTYGQVLTAKNYDPGQYDWFFTLFTPLSDWRHIYGNQCMVGLDWGSGEEFVNLSGVVPLRADKQGSGILPRATQAISDAQRALLDQSQRLAKAKYAAQTLVFSHFTFINYDLSVAFSDPDRQIKPSATLGRLTKWGENSGGWNFNNMGTCERNQLWFFENCVNQTRTGGVALHFSGHSHRAGVYSVTQSADTVHIVSAFDPGLQTTHPDNKQMAGRTRFIVSSCGGPIGVQNLNHEFGGWTLTPPSGTLYDSTAQAPFRQIAHTQGGAQPRLAVALDYMQISKVERVIAWERARGKDFFMIVGPKTHKLACIESVRLWGFDKPPGKTDATWLQFETELEFRKMAKGSPHETFNAAPQSGIYLMKIPVAQQEVISRLRKSDATRWFCEVGLRAPMGFPSAHFKLDPWFFPVDFLLRPTGSGLMPTLRRRPGEHGEVPDWTWLTKTFEGRYPDRRSATKVDR
;
A
#
# COMPACT_ATOMS: atom_id res chain seq x y z
N MET A 1 13.33 61.34 6.50
CA MET A 1 12.13 60.54 6.17
C MET A 1 12.54 59.49 5.15
N SER A 2 12.32 58.23 5.49
CA SER A 2 12.92 57.08 4.80
C SER A 2 12.05 56.63 3.61
N THR A 3 12.64 55.86 2.70
CA THR A 3 11.99 55.28 1.52
C THR A 3 10.77 54.41 1.83
N ALA A 4 10.56 53.98 3.08
CA ALA A 4 9.36 53.26 3.53
C ALA A 4 8.10 54.15 3.60
N ASP A 5 8.26 55.45 3.87
CA ASP A 5 7.13 56.39 3.99
C ASP A 5 6.59 56.83 2.61
N ARG A 6 7.40 56.71 1.55
CA ARG A 6 6.99 57.04 0.18
C ARG A 6 6.09 55.97 -0.45
N THR A 7 6.27 54.69 -0.10
CA THR A 7 5.47 53.58 -0.66
C THR A 7 4.02 53.52 -0.17
N ILE A 8 3.73 54.06 1.02
CA ILE A 8 2.35 54.18 1.53
C ILE A 8 1.64 55.35 0.85
N ALA A 9 2.36 56.47 0.64
CA ALA A 9 1.82 57.62 -0.07
C ALA A 9 1.63 57.35 -1.58
N GLU A 10 2.49 56.56 -2.24
CA GLU A 10 2.35 56.21 -3.66
C GLU A 10 1.25 55.18 -3.94
N LYS A 11 0.92 54.29 -3.00
CA LYS A 11 -0.29 53.45 -3.08
C LYS A 11 -1.59 54.26 -2.97
N VAL A 12 -1.52 55.50 -2.50
CA VAL A 12 -2.66 56.44 -2.43
C VAL A 12 -2.63 57.49 -3.55
N ARG A 13 -1.50 57.69 -4.25
CA ARG A 13 -1.31 58.81 -5.20
C ARG A 13 -1.54 58.50 -6.68
N ILE A 14 -1.57 57.23 -7.10
CA ILE A 14 -1.95 56.85 -8.48
C ILE A 14 -3.47 56.76 -8.58
N ALA A 15 -4.15 57.88 -8.31
CA ALA A 15 -5.60 58.03 -8.44
C ALA A 15 -6.01 59.48 -8.79
N ALA A 16 -5.11 60.26 -9.39
CA ALA A 16 -5.40 61.64 -9.76
C ALA A 16 -4.68 62.04 -11.05
N THR A 17 -5.28 61.72 -12.18
CA THR A 17 -5.11 62.48 -13.44
C THR A 17 -6.49 62.80 -13.98
N THR A 18 -6.70 64.09 -14.15
CA THR A 18 -7.93 64.84 -14.39
C THR A 18 -8.51 64.59 -15.79
N GLU A 19 -9.70 63.98 -15.84
CA GLU A 19 -10.81 64.37 -16.72
C GLU A 19 -12.10 63.81 -16.11
N SER A 20 -13.13 64.66 -16.06
CA SER A 20 -14.33 64.51 -15.25
C SER A 20 -15.22 63.34 -15.68
N HIS A 21 -14.96 62.17 -15.11
CA HIS A 21 -15.97 61.23 -14.64
C HIS A 21 -15.54 60.87 -13.21
N GLU A 22 -16.27 61.32 -12.19
CA GLU A 22 -16.10 60.79 -10.84
C GLU A 22 -16.61 59.35 -10.82
N PRO A 23 -15.79 58.28 -10.70
CA PRO A 23 -16.23 57.17 -9.92
C PRO A 23 -16.06 57.61 -8.46
N ALA A 24 -17.18 57.74 -7.75
CA ALA A 24 -17.16 57.80 -6.30
C ALA A 24 -16.12 56.79 -5.77
N ILE A 25 -15.23 57.23 -4.89
CA ILE A 25 -14.54 56.31 -3.99
C ILE A 25 -15.62 55.83 -3.02
N LEU A 26 -16.48 54.93 -3.50
CA LEU A 26 -17.37 54.16 -2.66
C LEU A 26 -16.46 53.26 -1.84
N GLY A 27 -16.45 53.49 -0.53
CA GLY A 27 -16.16 52.43 0.43
C GLY A 27 -16.92 51.17 0.00
N CYS A 28 -16.42 49.99 0.34
CA CYS A 28 -17.12 48.73 0.01
C CYS A 28 -18.45 48.67 0.80
N VAL A 29 -19.45 49.42 0.34
CA VAL A 29 -20.86 49.33 0.74
C VAL A 29 -21.58 48.32 -0.19
N ASP A 30 -20.95 47.95 -1.32
CA ASP A 30 -21.41 46.93 -2.27
C ASP A 30 -20.56 45.64 -2.22
N CYS A 31 -20.08 45.23 -1.04
CA CYS A 31 -19.57 43.86 -0.91
C CYS A 31 -20.73 42.83 -0.87
N GLU A 32 -21.95 43.29 -0.57
CA GLU A 32 -23.15 42.46 -0.35
C GLU A 32 -23.73 41.90 -1.67
N ASP A 33 -23.63 42.64 -2.78
CA ASP A 33 -24.27 42.28 -4.06
C ASP A 33 -23.35 41.54 -5.06
N LYS A 34 -22.10 41.23 -4.70
CA LYS A 34 -21.16 40.55 -5.60
C LYS A 34 -21.25 39.03 -5.46
N ALA A 35 -21.35 38.32 -6.59
CA ALA A 35 -21.41 36.86 -6.67
C ALA A 35 -20.26 36.19 -5.88
N PRO A 36 -20.51 35.07 -5.18
CA PRO A 36 -19.49 34.32 -4.47
C PRO A 36 -18.42 33.81 -5.44
N ILE A 37 -17.15 33.91 -5.05
CA ILE A 37 -16.03 33.41 -5.87
C ILE A 37 -15.88 31.91 -5.63
N ARG A 38 -16.03 31.12 -6.69
CA ARG A 38 -15.78 29.68 -6.63
C ARG A 38 -14.28 29.40 -6.65
N ALA A 39 -13.78 28.77 -5.58
CA ALA A 39 -12.39 28.36 -5.46
C ALA A 39 -12.26 27.08 -4.63
N ILE A 40 -11.19 26.33 -4.86
CA ILE A 40 -10.77 25.19 -4.05
C ILE A 40 -9.40 25.49 -3.42
N ILE A 41 -9.14 24.95 -2.23
CA ILE A 41 -7.83 25.06 -1.59
C ILE A 41 -6.97 23.88 -2.05
N LEU A 42 -5.90 24.17 -2.79
CA LEU A 42 -4.92 23.19 -3.26
C LEU A 42 -3.94 22.81 -2.14
N TYR A 43 -3.55 23.77 -1.31
CA TYR A 43 -2.66 23.57 -0.16
C TYR A 43 -2.98 24.57 0.96
N PRO A 44 -3.08 24.13 2.23
CA PRO A 44 -3.04 22.73 2.69
C PRO A 44 -4.29 21.93 2.29
N ASN A 45 -4.24 20.61 2.40
CA ASN A 45 -5.36 19.68 2.15
C ASN A 45 -5.22 18.44 3.04
N LEU A 46 -6.21 17.54 3.02
CA LEU A 46 -6.28 16.39 3.93
C LEU A 46 -5.04 15.48 3.87
N GLY A 47 -4.48 15.26 2.69
CA GLY A 47 -3.27 14.46 2.46
C GLY A 47 -1.97 15.28 2.44
N THR A 48 -2.02 16.60 2.60
CA THR A 48 -0.84 17.47 2.61
C THR A 48 -1.09 18.65 3.56
N PRO A 49 -1.02 18.42 4.88
CA PRO A 49 -1.32 19.44 5.87
C PRO A 49 -0.25 20.54 5.92
N LEU A 50 -0.60 21.65 6.57
CA LEU A 50 0.34 22.74 6.86
C LEU A 50 0.78 22.67 8.33
N ILE A 51 2.05 22.34 8.55
CA ILE A 51 2.64 22.43 9.88
C ILE A 51 3.48 23.71 9.95
N LEU A 52 3.15 24.60 10.88
CA LEU A 52 3.86 25.86 11.08
C LEU A 52 4.99 25.66 12.08
N SER A 53 6.16 26.21 11.77
CA SER A 53 7.31 26.18 12.69
C SER A 53 7.01 27.01 13.95
N PRO A 54 7.68 26.73 15.09
CA PRO A 54 7.61 27.59 16.26
C PRO A 54 7.98 29.03 15.89
N GLY A 55 7.14 30.00 16.28
CA GLY A 55 7.38 31.42 15.97
C GLY A 55 7.16 31.84 14.51
N GLN A 56 6.70 30.94 13.62
CA GLN A 56 6.35 31.32 12.25
C GLN A 56 5.11 32.23 12.25
N ASN A 57 5.30 33.47 11.79
CA ASN A 57 4.24 34.50 11.77
C ASN A 57 3.54 34.64 10.41
N LYS A 58 4.03 33.98 9.37
CA LYS A 58 3.42 34.00 8.04
C LYS A 58 3.20 32.61 7.49
N CYS A 59 2.10 32.40 6.80
CA CYS A 59 1.87 31.17 6.04
C CYS A 59 1.30 31.46 4.65
N SER A 60 1.51 30.51 3.74
CA SER A 60 0.94 30.57 2.38
C SER A 60 -0.11 29.48 2.21
N LEU A 61 -1.23 29.86 1.62
CA LEU A 61 -2.24 28.96 1.07
C LEU A 61 -2.24 29.09 -0.45
N PHE A 62 -2.59 28.01 -1.14
CA PHE A 62 -2.76 28.02 -2.59
C PHE A 62 -4.19 27.67 -2.92
N ILE A 63 -4.84 28.49 -3.75
CA ILE A 63 -6.19 28.23 -4.25
C ILE A 63 -6.20 28.16 -5.76
N ALA A 64 -7.08 27.33 -6.33
CA ALA A 64 -7.49 27.44 -7.74
C ALA A 64 -8.88 28.08 -7.79
N ALA A 65 -9.05 29.12 -8.59
CA ALA A 65 -10.30 29.87 -8.67
C ALA A 65 -10.80 30.01 -10.12
N GLU A 66 -12.10 30.25 -10.25
CA GLU A 66 -12.77 30.50 -11.52
C GLU A 66 -12.25 31.78 -12.22
N SER A 67 -12.55 31.93 -13.52
CA SER A 67 -12.04 33.04 -14.35
C SER A 67 -12.41 34.43 -13.82
N ASN A 68 -13.61 34.59 -13.26
CA ASN A 68 -14.08 35.85 -12.71
C ASN A 68 -13.23 36.33 -11.52
N ALA A 69 -12.53 35.44 -10.82
CA ALA A 69 -11.65 35.80 -9.71
C ALA A 69 -10.54 36.78 -10.15
N GLU A 70 -10.05 36.69 -11.39
CA GLU A 70 -9.03 37.61 -11.93
C GLU A 70 -9.51 39.06 -11.91
N ARG A 71 -10.77 39.29 -12.34
CA ARG A 71 -11.40 40.60 -12.30
C ARG A 71 -11.65 41.05 -10.86
N TYR A 72 -12.16 40.17 -10.00
CA TYR A 72 -12.52 40.53 -8.63
C TYR A 72 -11.30 40.86 -7.78
N PHE A 73 -10.28 40.01 -7.80
CA PHE A 73 -9.02 40.24 -7.09
C PHE A 73 -8.26 41.45 -7.64
N GLY A 74 -8.62 41.94 -8.83
CA GLY A 74 -8.00 43.12 -9.42
C GLY A 74 -6.56 42.81 -9.79
N VAL A 75 -6.35 41.73 -10.54
CA VAL A 75 -5.04 41.33 -11.05
C VAL A 75 -4.50 42.43 -11.96
N VAL A 76 -3.31 42.92 -11.65
CA VAL A 76 -2.65 43.98 -12.43
C VAL A 76 -1.61 43.41 -13.39
N PRO A 77 -1.33 44.09 -14.52
CA PRO A 77 -0.18 43.75 -15.35
C PRO A 77 1.13 43.78 -14.55
N PRO A 78 2.16 43.02 -14.96
CA PRO A 78 3.49 43.12 -14.37
C PRO A 78 4.01 44.55 -14.46
N ARG A 79 4.66 45.01 -13.40
CA ARG A 79 5.27 46.35 -13.36
C ARG A 79 6.51 46.45 -14.27
N GLU A 80 7.11 45.32 -14.63
CA GLU A 80 8.34 45.23 -15.44
C GLU A 80 8.04 45.22 -16.94
N LEU A 81 8.84 45.95 -17.73
CA LEU A 81 8.77 45.97 -19.20
C LEU A 81 9.07 44.60 -19.83
N GLN A 82 9.89 43.78 -19.18
CA GLN A 82 10.19 42.39 -19.56
C GLN A 82 9.90 41.47 -18.38
N PRO A 83 8.67 40.95 -18.26
CA PRO A 83 8.30 40.12 -17.12
C PRO A 83 9.07 38.80 -17.10
N THR A 84 9.51 38.39 -15.90
CA THR A 84 10.16 37.09 -15.68
C THR A 84 9.13 35.97 -15.70
N TRP A 85 9.39 34.92 -16.48
CA TRP A 85 8.55 33.72 -16.56
C TRP A 85 9.21 32.56 -15.81
N HIS A 86 8.45 31.91 -14.94
CA HIS A 86 8.89 30.77 -14.16
C HIS A 86 8.09 29.53 -14.58
N PHE A 87 8.76 28.56 -15.22
CA PHE A 87 8.10 27.34 -15.72
C PHE A 87 6.88 27.64 -16.62
N GLY A 88 6.96 28.72 -17.41
CA GLY A 88 5.86 29.17 -18.27
C GLY A 88 4.71 29.86 -17.55
N ASN A 89 4.88 30.24 -16.28
CA ASN A 89 3.94 31.05 -15.50
C ASN A 89 4.50 32.43 -15.17
N LEU A 90 3.60 33.38 -14.98
CA LEU A 90 3.91 34.77 -14.66
C LEU A 90 3.23 35.14 -13.34
N VAL A 91 4.00 35.67 -12.40
CA VAL A 91 3.49 36.15 -11.13
C VAL A 91 2.91 37.56 -11.30
N LYS A 92 1.67 37.76 -10.86
CA LYS A 92 0.99 39.06 -10.91
C LYS A 92 0.41 39.44 -9.56
N GLU A 93 0.57 40.71 -9.19
CA GLU A 93 -0.03 41.25 -7.96
C GLU A 93 -1.54 41.40 -8.10
N THR A 94 -2.24 41.37 -6.96
CA THR A 94 -3.67 41.63 -6.87
C THR A 94 -3.92 42.85 -6.00
N MET A 95 -4.79 43.76 -6.44
CA MET A 95 -5.08 44.99 -5.70
C MET A 95 -6.18 44.81 -4.66
N ARG A 96 -7.02 43.78 -4.80
CA ARG A 96 -8.22 43.54 -3.99
C ARG A 96 -8.32 42.11 -3.45
N GLY A 97 -7.27 41.28 -3.61
CA GLY A 97 -7.31 39.87 -3.20
C GLY A 97 -7.66 39.69 -1.72
N ALA A 98 -7.05 40.48 -0.83
CA ALA A 98 -7.27 40.42 0.61
C ALA A 98 -8.74 40.62 1.03
N VAL A 99 -9.49 41.48 0.33
CA VAL A 99 -10.92 41.72 0.59
C VAL A 99 -11.74 40.45 0.40
N PHE A 100 -11.46 39.70 -0.68
CA PHE A 100 -12.18 38.48 -0.99
C PHE A 100 -11.69 37.29 -0.17
N VAL A 101 -10.41 37.28 0.23
CA VAL A 101 -9.91 36.30 1.21
C VAL A 101 -10.63 36.47 2.54
N ASP A 102 -10.78 37.69 3.06
CA ASP A 102 -11.51 37.94 4.31
C ASP A 102 -12.98 37.51 4.23
N ARG A 103 -13.60 37.82 3.08
CA ARG A 103 -14.99 37.44 2.79
C ARG A 103 -15.20 35.93 2.82
N HIS A 104 -14.31 35.13 2.22
CA HIS A 104 -14.56 33.70 2.00
C HIS A 104 -13.79 32.77 2.94
N LEU A 105 -12.56 33.10 3.33
CA LEU A 105 -11.72 32.19 4.10
C LEU A 105 -12.16 32.18 5.57
N ARG A 106 -12.23 30.98 6.14
CA ARG A 106 -12.48 30.75 7.57
C ARG A 106 -11.40 29.85 8.14
N LEU A 107 -11.27 29.89 9.46
CA LEU A 107 -10.40 29.01 10.22
C LEU A 107 -11.22 28.40 11.36
N TYR A 108 -11.48 27.10 11.28
CA TYR A 108 -12.29 26.36 12.25
C TYR A 108 -11.43 25.34 13.01
N PRO A 109 -11.80 24.95 14.24
CA PRO A 109 -11.27 23.73 14.84
C PRO A 109 -11.50 22.54 13.90
N ILE A 110 -10.55 21.61 13.80
CA ILE A 110 -10.64 20.48 12.83
C ILE A 110 -11.83 19.53 13.08
N LYS A 111 -12.45 19.63 14.26
CA LYS A 111 -13.58 18.80 14.69
C LYS A 111 -14.85 19.09 13.89
N GLU A 112 -15.13 20.36 13.59
CA GLU A 112 -16.36 20.76 12.91
C GLU A 112 -16.19 22.08 12.15
N LYS A 113 -17.00 22.27 11.11
CA LYS A 113 -17.16 23.54 10.40
C LYS A 113 -18.56 24.08 10.66
N SER A 114 -18.71 25.41 10.66
CA SER A 114 -20.04 26.02 10.77
C SER A 114 -20.94 25.61 9.61
N LYS A 115 -22.23 25.43 9.90
CA LYS A 115 -23.29 25.11 8.93
C LYS A 115 -24.15 26.33 8.60
N GLU A 116 -23.97 27.44 9.29
CA GLU A 116 -24.85 28.61 9.17
C GLU A 116 -24.61 29.40 7.89
N ARG A 117 -25.68 29.99 7.33
CA ARG A 117 -25.61 30.94 6.23
C ARG A 117 -25.12 32.28 6.80
N GLU A 118 -24.02 32.82 6.27
CA GLU A 118 -23.24 33.91 6.88
C GLU A 118 -24.06 35.09 7.44
N PRO A 119 -23.91 35.45 8.73
CA PRO A 119 -24.02 36.84 9.18
C PRO A 119 -22.71 37.60 8.90
N LYS A 120 -22.79 38.93 8.73
CA LYS A 120 -21.66 39.87 8.46
C LYS A 120 -20.48 39.73 9.43
N ASP A 121 -20.72 39.15 10.60
CA ASP A 121 -19.78 39.01 11.72
C ASP A 121 -18.87 37.77 11.60
N THR A 122 -18.95 37.03 10.48
CA THR A 122 -18.26 35.74 10.30
C THR A 122 -17.00 35.79 9.44
N MET A 123 -16.60 36.94 8.89
CA MET A 123 -15.36 37.11 8.10
C MET A 123 -14.11 36.66 8.87
N LEU A 124 -13.00 36.32 8.17
CA LEU A 124 -11.78 35.84 8.83
C LEU A 124 -11.26 36.83 9.87
N PHE A 125 -11.34 38.13 9.60
CA PHE A 125 -10.89 39.20 10.51
C PHE A 125 -12.04 39.91 11.24
N ALA A 126 -13.29 39.66 10.84
CA ALA A 126 -14.53 40.14 11.45
C ALA A 126 -14.49 41.63 11.86
N ASP A 127 -13.97 42.51 10.99
CA ASP A 127 -13.62 43.89 11.39
C ASP A 127 -14.79 44.89 11.29
N GLY A 128 -15.95 44.46 10.80
CA GLY A 128 -17.16 45.28 10.63
C GLY A 128 -16.96 46.49 9.70
N LYS A 129 -15.84 46.56 8.96
CA LYS A 129 -15.42 47.64 8.07
C LYS A 129 -15.09 47.03 6.70
N ALA A 130 -14.68 47.85 5.73
CA ALA A 130 -14.35 47.41 4.36
C ALA A 130 -13.05 46.59 4.27
N ALA A 131 -12.94 45.47 5.02
CA ALA A 131 -11.80 44.56 5.07
C ALA A 131 -10.45 45.24 5.38
N SER A 132 -10.47 46.29 6.19
CA SER A 132 -9.29 47.11 6.51
C SER A 132 -8.18 46.30 7.18
N ARG A 133 -8.53 45.43 8.14
CA ARG A 133 -7.56 44.56 8.81
C ARG A 133 -6.99 43.50 7.87
N ALA A 134 -7.82 42.96 6.98
CA ALA A 134 -7.38 42.00 5.99
C ALA A 134 -6.39 42.61 5.00
N MET A 135 -6.61 43.84 4.54
CA MET A 135 -5.68 44.57 3.67
C MET A 135 -4.30 44.82 4.30
N GLU A 136 -4.20 44.78 5.63
CA GLU A 136 -2.93 44.88 6.36
C GLU A 136 -2.28 43.52 6.65
N ALA A 137 -3.06 42.43 6.62
CA ALA A 137 -2.66 41.12 7.09
C ALA A 137 -2.55 40.06 5.98
N VAL A 138 -3.11 40.32 4.80
CA VAL A 138 -3.17 39.36 3.71
C VAL A 138 -2.61 39.97 2.44
N ASP A 139 -1.71 39.25 1.81
CA ASP A 139 -1.23 39.55 0.46
C ASP A 139 -1.61 38.41 -0.49
N VAL A 140 -1.96 38.74 -1.74
CA VAL A 140 -2.42 37.75 -2.73
C VAL A 140 -1.78 37.99 -4.09
N TRP A 141 -1.33 36.91 -4.73
CA TRP A 141 -0.74 36.92 -6.08
C TRP A 141 -1.40 35.87 -6.96
N GLN A 142 -1.61 36.19 -8.24
CA GLN A 142 -1.86 35.18 -9.27
C GLN A 142 -0.51 34.59 -9.67
N VAL A 143 -0.31 33.29 -9.45
CA VAL A 143 1.00 32.62 -9.61
C VAL A 143 1.05 31.64 -10.79
N GLY A 144 -0.08 31.36 -11.45
CA GLY A 144 -0.10 30.51 -12.63
C GLY A 144 -1.50 30.16 -13.13
N ARG A 145 -1.54 29.28 -14.13
CA ARG A 145 -2.79 28.69 -14.64
C ARG A 145 -3.04 27.31 -14.03
N PHE A 146 -4.28 27.03 -13.71
CA PHE A 146 -4.70 25.73 -13.21
C PHE A 146 -5.00 24.78 -14.40
N ARG A 147 -3.96 24.06 -14.85
CA ARG A 147 -4.04 23.12 -15.99
C ARG A 147 -3.28 21.80 -15.77
N GLY A 148 -2.82 21.57 -14.54
CA GLY A 148 -1.82 20.55 -14.22
C GLY A 148 -0.39 21.00 -14.57
N GLY A 149 0.59 20.36 -13.93
CA GLY A 149 2.02 20.70 -13.98
C GLY A 149 2.54 21.28 -12.66
N ILE A 150 3.71 21.92 -12.73
CA ILE A 150 4.39 22.53 -11.59
C ILE A 150 3.59 23.74 -11.08
N MET A 151 3.30 23.76 -9.78
CA MET A 151 2.86 24.94 -9.05
C MET A 151 4.06 25.71 -8.52
N ILE A 152 4.01 27.05 -8.61
CA ILE A 152 5.04 27.95 -8.11
C ILE A 152 4.46 28.92 -7.07
N ASN A 153 5.31 29.47 -6.21
CA ASN A 153 4.97 30.61 -5.35
C ASN A 153 5.28 31.96 -6.02
N ARG A 154 5.02 33.07 -5.31
CA ARG A 154 5.27 34.46 -5.74
C ARG A 154 6.73 34.76 -6.07
N LEU A 155 7.65 33.95 -5.56
CA LEU A 155 9.09 34.05 -5.83
C LEU A 155 9.50 33.20 -7.05
N GLY A 156 8.56 32.54 -7.72
CA GLY A 156 8.83 31.65 -8.84
C GLY A 156 9.39 30.29 -8.43
N GLU A 157 9.35 29.94 -7.14
CA GLU A 157 9.88 28.68 -6.63
C GLU A 157 8.83 27.56 -6.76
N PRO A 158 9.15 26.39 -7.37
CA PRO A 158 8.30 25.20 -7.35
C PRO A 158 7.88 24.79 -5.94
N VAL A 159 6.59 24.54 -5.70
CA VAL A 159 6.05 24.14 -4.39
C VAL A 159 5.36 22.78 -4.40
N ALA A 160 4.75 22.40 -5.52
CA ALA A 160 3.99 21.17 -5.67
C ALA A 160 3.77 20.87 -7.17
N ILE A 161 3.22 19.70 -7.46
CA ILE A 161 2.81 19.29 -8.81
C ILE A 161 1.35 18.83 -8.76
N VAL A 162 0.56 19.21 -9.76
CA VAL A 162 -0.80 18.70 -9.98
C VAL A 162 -0.83 17.89 -11.26
N ARG A 163 -1.40 16.68 -11.25
CA ARG A 163 -1.55 15.91 -12.49
C ARG A 163 -2.51 16.60 -13.45
N HIS A 164 -2.26 16.45 -14.75
CA HIS A 164 -3.18 16.93 -15.78
C HIS A 164 -4.55 16.24 -15.71
N SER A 165 -4.61 14.96 -15.32
CA SER A 165 -5.87 14.25 -15.06
C SER A 165 -6.62 14.87 -13.87
N THR A 166 -5.95 15.10 -12.74
CA THR A 166 -6.53 15.74 -11.56
C THR A 166 -7.08 17.13 -11.87
N ALA A 167 -6.32 17.98 -12.58
CA ALA A 167 -6.81 19.31 -12.96
C ALA A 167 -8.10 19.27 -13.80
N ARG A 168 -8.30 18.22 -14.62
CA ARG A 168 -9.53 18.03 -15.42
C ARG A 168 -10.75 17.65 -14.57
N MET A 169 -10.56 17.11 -13.36
CA MET A 169 -11.66 16.80 -12.44
C MET A 169 -12.29 18.06 -11.84
N TYR A 170 -11.51 19.15 -11.72
CA TYR A 170 -11.96 20.44 -11.20
C TYR A 170 -12.29 21.42 -12.33
N ALA A 171 -13.31 21.09 -13.14
CA ALA A 171 -13.73 21.91 -14.27
C ALA A 171 -14.15 23.32 -13.85
N GLY A 172 -13.88 24.32 -14.70
CA GLY A 172 -14.27 25.71 -14.49
C GLY A 172 -13.28 26.57 -13.69
N LEU A 173 -12.26 25.96 -13.08
CA LEU A 173 -11.14 26.68 -12.45
C LEU A 173 -10.06 27.02 -13.49
N THR A 174 -9.43 28.19 -13.34
CA THR A 174 -8.55 28.74 -14.41
C THR A 174 -7.19 29.19 -13.90
N HIS A 175 -7.13 29.79 -12.72
CA HIS A 175 -5.93 30.44 -12.21
C HIS A 175 -5.60 29.96 -10.81
N ILE A 176 -4.31 29.90 -10.52
CA ILE A 176 -3.77 29.58 -9.19
C ILE A 176 -3.38 30.89 -8.52
N TYR A 177 -3.78 31.03 -7.26
CA TYR A 177 -3.41 32.17 -6.42
C TYR A 177 -2.67 31.68 -5.17
N GLU A 178 -1.60 32.38 -4.82
CA GLU A 178 -0.98 32.27 -3.50
C GLU A 178 -1.57 33.35 -2.58
N ILE A 179 -1.95 32.96 -1.38
CA ILE A 179 -2.46 33.82 -0.31
C ILE A 179 -1.47 33.74 0.85
N GLU A 180 -0.74 34.81 1.13
CA GLU A 180 0.13 34.92 2.32
C GLU A 180 -0.66 35.60 3.45
N ILE A 181 -0.74 34.96 4.62
CA ILE A 181 -1.44 35.48 5.79
C ILE A 181 -0.43 35.79 6.89
N ASP A 182 -0.47 36.99 7.45
CA ASP A 182 0.20 37.37 8.69
C ASP A 182 -0.61 36.87 9.90
N LEU A 183 -0.15 35.75 10.44
CA LEU A 183 -0.75 35.05 11.56
C LEU A 183 -0.73 35.88 12.86
N ALA A 184 0.17 36.85 13.00
CA ALA A 184 0.23 37.71 14.18
C ALA A 184 -0.94 38.72 14.21
N LYS A 185 -1.63 38.92 13.09
CA LYS A 185 -2.75 39.86 12.95
C LYS A 185 -4.12 39.18 12.97
N LEU A 186 -4.17 37.85 13.10
CA LEU A 186 -5.42 37.10 13.24
C LEU A 186 -6.26 37.63 14.42
N PRO A 187 -7.59 37.50 14.38
CA PRO A 187 -8.43 37.88 15.50
C PRO A 187 -8.09 37.18 16.81
N PRO A 188 -8.32 37.84 17.95
CA PRO A 188 -8.20 37.21 19.27
C PRO A 188 -9.06 35.94 19.37
N GLY A 189 -8.53 34.90 20.03
CA GLY A 189 -9.25 33.63 20.26
C GLY A 189 -8.91 32.50 19.29
N ILE A 190 -8.19 32.79 18.19
CA ILE A 190 -7.66 31.76 17.29
C ILE A 190 -6.28 31.32 17.80
N SER A 191 -6.15 30.06 18.24
CA SER A 191 -4.86 29.45 18.57
C SER A 191 -4.57 28.25 17.68
N LEU A 192 -3.42 28.24 17.04
CA LEU A 192 -2.94 27.12 16.21
C LEU A 192 -2.17 26.07 17.01
N ASP A 193 -2.22 26.10 18.36
CA ASP A 193 -1.60 25.08 19.21
C ASP A 193 -2.30 23.70 19.12
N SER A 194 -3.51 23.69 18.56
CA SER A 194 -4.28 22.50 18.20
C SER A 194 -4.68 22.55 16.72
N MET A 195 -5.01 21.40 16.15
CA MET A 195 -5.34 21.25 14.74
C MET A 195 -6.61 22.05 14.37
N HIS A 196 -6.46 22.89 13.35
CA HIS A 196 -7.54 23.65 12.73
C HIS A 196 -7.67 23.25 11.26
N THR A 197 -8.71 23.72 10.60
CA THR A 197 -8.88 23.65 9.15
C THR A 197 -9.16 25.03 8.58
N PHE A 198 -8.47 25.37 7.50
CA PHE A 198 -8.96 26.42 6.62
C PHE A 198 -10.23 25.94 5.90
N ALA A 199 -11.08 26.87 5.51
CA ALA A 199 -12.25 26.57 4.68
C ALA A 199 -12.60 27.78 3.80
N TRP A 200 -12.73 27.57 2.49
CA TRP A 200 -13.19 28.61 1.56
C TRP A 200 -14.70 28.59 1.43
N MET A 201 -15.38 29.38 2.25
CA MET A 201 -16.83 29.31 2.41
C MET A 201 -17.57 30.11 1.34
N VAL A 202 -18.60 29.48 0.77
CA VAL A 202 -19.56 30.07 -0.15
C VAL A 202 -20.98 29.62 0.24
N PRO A 203 -22.02 30.39 -0.11
CA PRO A 203 -23.40 29.95 0.09
C PRO A 203 -23.70 28.64 -0.66
N VAL A 204 -24.50 27.76 -0.05
CA VAL A 204 -24.98 26.55 -0.72
C VAL A 204 -26.00 26.96 -1.81
N PRO A 205 -25.82 26.54 -3.08
CA PRO A 205 -26.79 26.84 -4.12
C PRO A 205 -28.16 26.19 -3.83
N GLU A 206 -29.25 26.84 -4.24
CA GLU A 206 -30.62 26.32 -4.01
C GLU A 206 -30.82 24.90 -4.56
N THR A 207 -30.15 24.57 -5.67
CA THR A 207 -30.18 23.23 -6.29
C THR A 207 -29.59 22.15 -5.40
N PHE A 208 -28.67 22.48 -4.48
CA PHE A 208 -28.06 21.56 -3.54
C PHE A 208 -28.72 21.60 -2.15
N ALA A 209 -29.28 22.75 -1.75
CA ALA A 209 -29.89 22.94 -0.43
C ALA A 209 -31.06 21.98 -0.14
N ALA A 210 -31.70 21.45 -1.18
CA ALA A 210 -32.79 20.46 -1.07
C ALA A 210 -32.30 19.03 -0.74
N ARG A 211 -30.99 18.75 -0.82
CA ARG A 211 -30.42 17.41 -0.58
C ARG A 211 -30.51 17.00 0.90
N PRO A 212 -30.96 15.78 1.24
CA PRO A 212 -31.08 15.31 2.62
C PRO A 212 -29.80 15.44 3.45
N GLU A 213 -28.65 15.10 2.87
CA GLU A 213 -27.31 15.15 3.45
C GLU A 213 -26.77 16.57 3.66
N LEU A 214 -27.45 17.59 3.10
CA LEU A 214 -27.15 19.02 3.29
C LEU A 214 -28.26 19.75 4.06
N LYS A 215 -29.21 19.03 4.66
CA LYS A 215 -30.30 19.64 5.42
C LYS A 215 -29.75 20.52 6.55
N GLY A 216 -30.10 21.81 6.51
CA GLY A 216 -29.66 22.80 7.49
C GLY A 216 -28.25 23.37 7.24
N VAL A 217 -27.61 23.04 6.11
CA VAL A 217 -26.33 23.61 5.69
C VAL A 217 -26.60 24.83 4.80
N GLY A 218 -26.26 26.01 5.30
CA GLY A 218 -26.41 27.30 4.62
C GLY A 218 -25.13 27.79 3.92
N ALA A 219 -23.96 27.31 4.33
CA ALA A 219 -22.67 27.60 3.71
C ALA A 219 -21.77 26.34 3.71
N TRP A 220 -20.89 26.25 2.72
CA TRP A 220 -19.97 25.13 2.50
C TRP A 220 -18.74 25.56 1.70
N GLU A 221 -17.84 24.63 1.40
CA GLU A 221 -16.77 24.89 0.43
C GLU A 221 -17.21 24.57 -0.99
N TYR A 222 -16.75 25.33 -1.99
CA TYR A 222 -16.99 24.92 -3.38
C TYR A 222 -16.34 23.56 -3.69
N GLN A 223 -15.25 23.21 -3.01
CA GLN A 223 -14.66 21.87 -3.09
C GLN A 223 -15.59 20.77 -2.56
N ASP A 224 -16.46 21.07 -1.59
CA ASP A 224 -17.49 20.12 -1.13
C ASP A 224 -18.50 19.82 -2.25
N GLN A 225 -18.83 20.82 -3.08
CA GLN A 225 -19.64 20.62 -4.28
C GLN A 225 -18.97 19.64 -5.24
N VAL A 226 -17.68 19.87 -5.53
CA VAL A 226 -16.93 19.02 -6.46
C VAL A 226 -16.86 17.58 -5.94
N ILE A 227 -16.65 17.40 -4.62
CA ILE A 227 -16.67 16.09 -3.99
C ILE A 227 -18.06 15.45 -4.11
N LEU A 228 -19.14 16.15 -3.77
CA LEU A 228 -20.49 15.59 -3.91
C LEU A 228 -20.83 15.22 -5.35
N GLU A 229 -20.54 16.09 -6.32
CA GLU A 229 -20.76 15.81 -7.74
C GLU A 229 -19.91 14.64 -8.24
N PHE A 230 -18.68 14.50 -7.73
CA PHE A 230 -17.85 13.34 -8.00
C PHE A 230 -18.50 12.07 -7.45
N LEU A 231 -18.89 12.05 -6.17
CA LEU A 231 -19.51 10.90 -5.53
C LEU A 231 -20.85 10.54 -6.20
N ASP A 232 -21.65 11.52 -6.61
CA ASP A 232 -22.87 11.29 -7.39
C ASP A 232 -22.59 10.61 -8.72
N LYS A 233 -21.53 11.04 -9.44
CA LYS A 233 -21.09 10.39 -10.68
C LYS A 233 -20.61 8.97 -10.43
N GLN A 234 -19.92 8.73 -9.31
CA GLN A 234 -19.51 7.38 -8.92
C GLN A 234 -20.76 6.50 -8.69
N VAL A 235 -21.72 6.94 -7.87
CA VAL A 235 -22.97 6.17 -7.62
C VAL A 235 -23.77 5.95 -8.90
N ALA A 236 -23.81 6.92 -9.80
CA ALA A 236 -24.49 6.81 -11.09
C ALA A 236 -23.74 5.94 -12.11
N ASP A 237 -22.44 5.71 -11.94
CA ASP A 237 -21.64 4.90 -12.86
C ASP A 237 -21.96 3.41 -12.72
N GLN A 238 -22.83 2.96 -13.61
CA GLN A 238 -23.25 1.57 -13.71
C GLN A 238 -22.11 0.60 -14.08
N GLN A 239 -21.00 1.08 -14.64
CA GLN A 239 -19.86 0.22 -14.99
C GLN A 239 -18.98 -0.09 -13.77
N GLN A 240 -18.94 0.83 -12.80
CA GLN A 240 -17.97 0.77 -11.70
C GLN A 240 -18.48 0.13 -10.41
N SER A 241 -19.81 0.02 -10.24
CA SER A 241 -20.45 -0.60 -9.07
C SER A 241 -19.97 0.01 -7.75
N HIS A 242 -20.49 1.16 -7.40
CA HIS A 242 -20.06 1.88 -6.20
C HIS A 242 -20.87 1.52 -4.95
N TYR A 243 -20.26 1.67 -3.78
CA TYR A 243 -21.00 1.61 -2.52
C TYR A 243 -21.94 2.81 -2.41
N GLU A 244 -23.20 2.58 -2.07
CA GLU A 244 -24.23 3.65 -2.08
C GLU A 244 -24.08 4.61 -0.91
N ARG A 245 -23.64 4.12 0.26
CA ARG A 245 -23.57 4.92 1.49
C ARG A 245 -22.17 5.50 1.69
N LEU A 246 -21.96 6.70 1.15
CA LEU A 246 -20.66 7.36 1.08
C LEU A 246 -20.43 8.34 2.25
N TYR A 247 -20.19 7.80 3.44
CA TYR A 247 -19.95 8.55 4.68
C TYR A 247 -18.72 8.03 5.44
N GLU A 248 -18.17 8.86 6.33
CA GLU A 248 -17.12 8.46 7.26
C GLU A 248 -17.57 7.24 8.11
N PHE A 249 -16.63 6.32 8.31
CA PHE A 249 -16.71 5.24 9.28
C PHE A 249 -16.37 5.77 10.69
N ASP A 250 -17.12 5.32 11.69
CA ASP A 250 -16.92 5.71 13.08
C ASP A 250 -15.80 4.86 13.71
N LEU A 251 -14.65 5.51 13.92
CA LEU A 251 -13.45 4.91 14.53
C LEU A 251 -13.27 5.30 16.01
N THR A 252 -14.33 5.80 16.67
CA THR A 252 -14.28 6.06 18.13
C THR A 252 -14.04 4.80 18.95
N LYS A 253 -14.31 3.62 18.38
CA LYS A 253 -13.97 2.31 18.93
C LYS A 253 -12.93 1.64 18.04
N PRO A 254 -12.01 0.83 18.63
CA PRO A 254 -11.07 0.03 17.84
C PRO A 254 -11.80 -0.84 16.81
N PRO A 255 -11.30 -0.93 15.57
CA PRO A 255 -11.90 -1.74 14.52
C PRO A 255 -11.86 -3.25 14.84
N SER A 256 -12.80 -4.00 14.26
CA SER A 256 -12.93 -5.45 14.43
C SER A 256 -12.56 -6.18 13.14
N ALA A 257 -11.98 -7.38 13.26
CA ALA A 257 -11.64 -8.20 12.09
C ALA A 257 -12.87 -8.79 11.41
N MET A 258 -14.01 -8.87 12.10
CA MET A 258 -15.21 -9.60 11.64
C MET A 258 -16.33 -8.70 11.13
N ALA A 259 -16.19 -7.37 11.29
CA ALA A 259 -17.25 -6.43 10.96
C ALA A 259 -16.66 -5.09 10.51
N MET A 260 -17.31 -4.49 9.51
CA MET A 260 -17.02 -3.11 9.14
C MET A 260 -17.37 -2.16 10.30
N PRO A 261 -16.60 -1.09 10.55
CA PRO A 261 -17.01 -0.06 11.48
C PRO A 261 -18.36 0.54 11.06
N PRO A 262 -19.19 1.04 11.99
CA PRO A 262 -20.48 1.61 11.64
C PRO A 262 -20.30 2.97 10.94
N GLN A 263 -21.24 3.33 10.06
CA GLN A 263 -21.33 4.67 9.45
C GLN A 263 -22.47 5.48 10.07
N LYS A 264 -22.31 6.81 10.13
CA LYS A 264 -23.36 7.78 10.49
C LYS A 264 -23.73 8.61 9.26
N ALA A 265 -24.99 8.50 8.83
CA ALA A 265 -25.48 9.23 7.65
C ALA A 265 -25.99 10.62 8.07
N ASP A 266 -25.08 11.51 8.42
CA ASP A 266 -25.40 12.88 8.83
C ASP A 266 -24.49 13.90 8.15
N THR A 267 -24.83 15.19 8.32
CA THR A 267 -24.12 16.32 7.72
C THR A 267 -22.67 16.47 8.20
N THR A 268 -22.32 15.94 9.37
CA THR A 268 -20.98 16.06 9.96
C THR A 268 -20.04 14.96 9.46
N HIS A 269 -20.57 13.77 9.18
CA HIS A 269 -19.82 12.59 8.74
C HIS A 269 -19.85 12.40 7.21
N ARG A 270 -20.35 13.37 6.45
CA ARG A 270 -20.24 13.37 4.99
C ARG A 270 -18.77 13.45 4.55
N LEU A 271 -18.43 12.79 3.45
CA LEU A 271 -17.13 13.00 2.82
C LEU A 271 -17.07 14.42 2.26
N MET A 272 -16.11 15.21 2.73
CA MET A 272 -15.98 16.63 2.39
C MET A 272 -14.53 17.11 2.47
N ALA A 273 -14.26 18.29 1.94
CA ALA A 273 -12.90 18.83 1.91
C ALA A 273 -12.41 19.14 3.33
N TRP A 274 -11.10 19.06 3.58
CA TRP A 274 -10.49 19.50 4.82
C TRP A 274 -9.08 20.01 4.52
N HIS A 275 -8.66 21.07 5.21
CA HIS A 275 -7.41 21.79 4.94
C HIS A 275 -6.63 22.00 6.25
N PRO A 276 -6.05 20.92 6.81
CA PRO A 276 -5.53 20.93 8.17
C PRO A 276 -4.31 21.85 8.34
N VAL A 277 -4.29 22.56 9.47
CA VAL A 277 -3.19 23.43 9.88
C VAL A 277 -2.94 23.32 11.38
N VAL A 278 -1.67 23.25 11.78
CA VAL A 278 -1.26 23.23 13.19
C VAL A 278 0.10 23.88 13.36
N ARG A 279 0.37 24.45 14.53
CA ARG A 279 1.70 24.93 14.93
C ARG A 279 2.44 23.82 15.66
N GLY A 280 3.59 23.43 15.12
CA GLY A 280 4.47 22.50 15.80
C GLY A 280 5.23 23.17 16.95
N LYS A 281 5.75 22.35 17.87
CA LYS A 281 6.31 22.80 19.14
C LYS A 281 7.84 22.81 19.17
N ALA A 282 8.48 22.10 18.25
CA ALA A 282 9.92 21.89 18.20
C ALA A 282 10.52 22.45 16.90
N PRO A 283 11.82 22.79 16.86
CA PRO A 283 12.45 23.29 15.63
C PRO A 283 12.64 22.22 14.55
N ALA A 284 12.53 20.94 14.91
CA ALA A 284 12.57 19.78 14.02
C ALA A 284 11.42 18.84 14.38
N LEU A 285 10.79 18.24 13.37
CA LEU A 285 9.76 17.23 13.54
C LEU A 285 10.38 15.85 13.73
N LYS A 286 9.80 15.08 14.64
CA LYS A 286 9.91 13.62 14.67
C LYS A 286 8.95 13.05 13.62
N ILE A 287 9.49 12.34 12.64
CA ILE A 287 8.73 11.86 11.49
C ILE A 287 8.48 10.37 11.63
N GLY A 288 7.21 9.98 11.70
CA GLY A 288 6.80 8.61 11.43
C GLY A 288 6.67 8.40 9.92
N HIS A 289 7.12 7.25 9.43
CA HIS A 289 6.97 6.83 8.04
C HIS A 289 6.30 5.45 7.97
N LEU A 290 5.23 5.36 7.19
CA LEU A 290 4.53 4.13 6.84
C LEU A 290 4.48 4.00 5.32
N SER A 291 4.45 2.77 4.82
CA SER A 291 4.26 2.44 3.41
C SER A 291 3.62 1.06 3.32
N ASP A 292 3.10 0.69 2.14
CA ASP A 292 2.61 -0.66 1.86
C ASP A 292 1.57 -1.07 2.92
N VAL A 293 0.57 -0.21 3.12
CA VAL A 293 -0.42 -0.42 4.19
C VAL A 293 -1.57 -1.30 3.72
N HIS A 294 -1.84 -1.37 2.42
CA HIS A 294 -2.71 -2.36 1.77
C HIS A 294 -4.02 -2.61 2.52
N VAL A 295 -4.80 -1.55 2.77
CA VAL A 295 -6.15 -1.68 3.32
C VAL A 295 -6.99 -2.52 2.36
N ASN A 296 -7.60 -3.57 2.91
CA ASN A 296 -8.35 -4.54 2.12
C ASN A 296 -9.53 -5.11 2.90
N VAL A 297 -10.73 -4.59 2.66
CA VAL A 297 -11.97 -5.05 3.31
C VAL A 297 -12.28 -6.53 3.08
N ARG A 298 -11.70 -7.15 2.04
CA ARG A 298 -11.78 -8.61 1.83
C ARG A 298 -11.29 -9.41 3.03
N GLN A 299 -10.31 -8.89 3.77
CA GLN A 299 -9.82 -9.55 4.97
C GLN A 299 -10.92 -9.68 6.02
N THR A 300 -11.82 -8.69 6.12
CA THR A 300 -13.01 -8.75 6.98
C THR A 300 -13.99 -9.83 6.52
N ALA A 301 -14.14 -10.04 5.21
CA ALA A 301 -14.94 -11.14 4.67
C ALA A 301 -14.29 -12.51 4.89
N LEU A 302 -12.96 -12.61 4.74
CA LEU A 302 -12.20 -13.85 4.98
C LEU A 302 -12.23 -14.26 6.45
N ALA A 303 -12.13 -13.30 7.37
CA ALA A 303 -12.20 -13.54 8.81
C ALA A 303 -13.48 -14.28 9.23
N LYS A 304 -14.59 -14.09 8.48
CA LYS A 304 -15.88 -14.78 8.68
C LYS A 304 -15.88 -16.28 8.34
N SER A 305 -14.77 -16.83 7.82
CA SER A 305 -14.72 -18.24 7.40
C SER A 305 -14.79 -19.18 8.60
N PRO A 306 -15.76 -20.12 8.64
CA PRO A 306 -15.90 -21.10 9.72
C PRO A 306 -15.15 -22.42 9.41
N ALA A 307 -14.30 -22.44 8.37
CA ALA A 307 -13.57 -23.64 7.97
C ALA A 307 -12.48 -23.99 9.00
N TYR A 308 -12.28 -25.27 9.27
CA TYR A 308 -11.25 -25.78 10.18
C TYR A 308 -10.25 -26.65 9.42
N LEU A 309 -9.00 -26.68 9.90
CA LEU A 309 -7.96 -27.57 9.33
C LEU A 309 -8.38 -29.04 9.39
N LEU A 310 -8.83 -29.48 10.58
CA LEU A 310 -9.34 -30.81 10.84
C LEU A 310 -10.76 -30.66 11.39
N GLU A 311 -11.75 -31.08 10.60
CA GLU A 311 -13.16 -30.94 10.97
C GLU A 311 -13.88 -32.29 11.06
N LEU A 312 -14.89 -32.35 11.90
CA LEU A 312 -15.84 -33.46 11.98
C LEU A 312 -16.99 -33.28 10.98
N PRO A 313 -17.67 -34.37 10.57
CA PRO A 313 -18.96 -34.27 9.90
C PRO A 313 -19.92 -33.39 10.72
N GLY A 314 -20.31 -32.24 10.18
CA GLY A 314 -21.09 -31.21 10.88
C GLY A 314 -20.34 -29.90 11.16
N GLY A 315 -19.05 -29.83 10.84
CA GLY A 315 -18.32 -28.56 10.77
C GLY A 315 -17.75 -28.05 12.09
N GLN A 316 -17.61 -28.93 13.08
CA GLN A 316 -16.94 -28.66 14.34
C GLN A 316 -15.46 -29.05 14.24
N PRO A 317 -14.55 -28.37 14.97
CA PRO A 317 -13.15 -28.76 15.02
C PRO A 317 -13.01 -30.18 15.58
N ALA A 318 -12.06 -30.94 15.06
CA ALA A 318 -11.72 -32.25 15.61
C ALA A 318 -11.23 -32.11 17.07
N PRO A 319 -11.64 -33.00 18.00
CA PRO A 319 -11.11 -32.99 19.36
C PRO A 319 -9.57 -33.03 19.37
N GLY A 320 -8.95 -32.14 20.15
CA GLY A 320 -7.49 -31.99 20.24
C GLY A 320 -6.82 -31.22 19.10
N SER A 321 -7.59 -30.73 18.12
CA SER A 321 -7.12 -29.74 17.15
C SER A 321 -7.43 -28.30 17.62
N PRO A 322 -6.86 -27.25 17.01
CA PRO A 322 -7.19 -25.88 17.36
C PRO A 322 -8.69 -25.59 17.32
N SER A 323 -9.22 -24.98 18.39
CA SER A 323 -10.66 -24.71 18.55
C SER A 323 -11.19 -23.52 17.72
N MET A 324 -10.28 -22.70 17.18
CA MET A 324 -10.60 -21.55 16.34
C MET A 324 -10.29 -21.85 14.87
N PRO A 325 -11.09 -21.32 13.92
CA PRO A 325 -10.81 -21.46 12.50
C PRO A 325 -9.50 -20.74 12.14
N PRO A 326 -8.79 -21.15 11.08
CA PRO A 326 -7.54 -20.51 10.66
C PRO A 326 -7.71 -19.01 10.37
N ALA A 327 -8.88 -18.61 9.89
CA ALA A 327 -9.21 -17.21 9.62
C ALA A 327 -9.11 -16.30 10.86
N ALA A 328 -9.16 -16.85 12.08
CA ALA A 328 -8.93 -16.08 13.31
C ALA A 328 -7.46 -15.65 13.51
N ASN A 329 -6.52 -16.24 12.78
CA ASN A 329 -5.10 -15.86 12.77
C ASN A 329 -4.77 -14.81 11.71
N LEU A 330 -5.73 -14.42 10.88
CA LEU A 330 -5.55 -13.50 9.76
C LEU A 330 -5.02 -12.14 10.24
N CYS A 331 -3.93 -11.66 9.64
CA CYS A 331 -3.51 -10.28 9.77
C CYS A 331 -4.46 -9.39 8.96
N ASN A 332 -5.18 -8.49 9.65
CA ASN A 332 -6.03 -7.49 9.01
C ASN A 332 -5.26 -6.16 8.92
N SER A 333 -4.97 -5.74 7.69
CA SER A 333 -4.16 -4.58 7.36
C SER A 333 -4.73 -3.29 7.93
N PHE A 334 -6.06 -3.10 7.91
CA PHE A 334 -6.67 -1.87 8.44
C PHE A 334 -6.54 -1.78 9.96
N ILE A 335 -6.70 -2.90 10.67
CA ILE A 335 -6.53 -2.96 12.13
C ILE A 335 -5.07 -2.67 12.50
N ALA A 336 -4.13 -3.26 11.76
CA ALA A 336 -2.71 -3.02 11.97
C ALA A 336 -2.34 -1.55 11.70
N LEU A 337 -2.81 -0.98 10.58
CA LEU A 337 -2.60 0.42 10.24
C LEU A 337 -3.19 1.36 11.30
N HIS A 338 -4.43 1.14 11.73
CA HIS A 338 -5.05 1.89 12.82
C HIS A 338 -4.20 1.81 14.10
N GLY A 339 -3.76 0.60 14.46
CA GLY A 339 -2.89 0.37 15.61
C GLY A 339 -1.53 1.08 15.51
N LEU A 340 -0.94 1.19 14.32
CA LEU A 340 0.30 1.91 14.09
C LEU A 340 0.10 3.43 14.17
N VAL A 341 -0.95 3.97 13.55
CA VAL A 341 -1.30 5.41 13.65
C VAL A 341 -1.47 5.82 15.11
N GLU A 342 -2.19 5.00 15.90
CA GLU A 342 -2.36 5.20 17.34
C GLU A 342 -1.02 5.19 18.09
N GLN A 343 -0.14 4.23 17.81
CA GLN A 343 1.18 4.13 18.45
C GLN A 343 2.09 5.31 18.10
N PHE A 344 2.15 5.72 16.83
CA PHE A 344 2.92 6.90 16.42
C PHE A 344 2.39 8.17 17.08
N ALA A 345 1.07 8.31 17.21
CA ALA A 345 0.46 9.52 17.75
C ALA A 345 0.46 9.61 19.27
N LYS A 346 0.45 8.49 19.98
CA LYS A 346 0.51 8.47 21.44
C LYS A 346 1.93 8.32 21.98
N GLY A 347 2.81 7.65 21.24
CA GLY A 347 4.09 7.19 21.76
C GLY A 347 3.92 6.07 22.79
N GLY A 348 4.99 5.79 23.53
CA GLY A 348 5.03 4.88 24.68
C GLY A 348 6.15 5.29 25.64
N ASP A 349 6.33 4.53 26.72
CA ASP A 349 7.30 4.87 27.77
C ASP A 349 8.72 5.12 27.24
N ASP A 350 9.16 4.30 26.28
CA ASP A 350 10.48 4.41 25.62
C ASP A 350 10.42 4.89 24.17
N VAL A 351 9.22 5.19 23.64
CA VAL A 351 9.00 5.58 22.24
C VAL A 351 8.40 6.98 22.19
N PRO A 352 9.13 7.98 21.66
CA PRO A 352 8.55 9.31 21.56
C PRO A 352 7.40 9.33 20.55
N ARG A 353 6.37 10.13 20.86
CA ARG A 353 5.32 10.51 19.90
C ARG A 353 5.95 11.15 18.65
N ALA A 354 5.45 10.79 17.47
CA ALA A 354 5.76 11.49 16.24
C ALA A 354 5.05 12.85 16.18
N ASP A 355 5.69 13.83 15.53
CA ASP A 355 5.10 15.15 15.31
C ASP A 355 4.32 15.20 13.99
N ALA A 356 4.69 14.36 13.03
CA ALA A 356 3.98 14.14 11.78
C ALA A 356 4.16 12.69 11.29
N LEU A 357 3.18 12.21 10.54
CA LEU A 357 3.21 10.93 9.86
C LEU A 357 3.28 11.17 8.34
N VAL A 358 4.10 10.40 7.63
CA VAL A 358 4.12 10.36 6.17
C VAL A 358 3.78 8.93 5.75
N ILE A 359 2.74 8.76 4.93
CA ILE A 359 2.35 7.47 4.35
C ILE A 359 2.61 7.50 2.86
N THR A 360 3.49 6.61 2.38
CA THR A 360 3.92 6.58 0.98
C THR A 360 3.25 5.48 0.17
N GLY A 361 2.08 5.79 -0.38
CA GLY A 361 1.41 4.94 -1.37
C GLY A 361 0.94 3.58 -0.86
N ASP A 362 0.30 2.83 -1.77
CA ASP A 362 -0.27 1.51 -1.51
C ASP A 362 -1.12 1.49 -0.24
N LEU A 363 -2.03 2.47 -0.20
CA LEU A 363 -3.05 2.69 0.81
C LEU A 363 -4.08 1.57 0.80
N LEU A 364 -4.42 1.09 -0.38
CA LEU A 364 -5.41 0.05 -0.63
C LEU A 364 -4.82 -1.01 -1.57
N ASP A 365 -5.37 -2.22 -1.59
CA ASP A 365 -4.89 -3.25 -2.53
C ASP A 365 -5.44 -3.06 -3.95
N PHE A 366 -6.70 -2.63 -4.07
CA PHE A 366 -7.40 -2.39 -5.32
C PHE A 366 -8.72 -1.64 -5.03
N ASN A 367 -9.22 -0.89 -6.00
CA ASN A 367 -10.34 0.02 -5.85
C ASN A 367 -11.71 -0.67 -5.73
N ARG A 368 -11.93 -1.81 -6.41
CA ARG A 368 -13.19 -2.57 -6.35
C ARG A 368 -13.00 -3.82 -5.51
N ASN A 369 -13.71 -3.89 -4.39
CA ASN A 369 -13.55 -4.97 -3.42
C ASN A 369 -14.88 -5.63 -3.07
N ILE A 370 -14.80 -6.81 -2.44
CA ILE A 370 -15.98 -7.50 -1.93
C ILE A 370 -16.56 -6.73 -0.73
N ASP A 371 -17.85 -6.49 -0.73
CA ASP A 371 -18.59 -5.96 0.41
C ASP A 371 -18.68 -7.05 1.49
N PRO A 372 -18.01 -6.89 2.65
CA PRO A 372 -17.99 -7.94 3.66
C PRO A 372 -19.38 -8.25 4.21
N ASP A 373 -20.30 -7.28 4.22
CA ASP A 373 -21.64 -7.46 4.79
C ASP A 373 -22.59 -8.17 3.81
N ALA A 374 -22.25 -8.20 2.52
CA ALA A 374 -22.93 -9.03 1.52
C ALA A 374 -22.50 -10.51 1.57
N VAL A 375 -21.43 -10.84 2.32
CA VAL A 375 -20.97 -12.23 2.49
C VAL A 375 -21.62 -12.85 3.72
N ALA A 376 -22.39 -13.91 3.50
CA ALA A 376 -23.10 -14.62 4.56
C ALA A 376 -22.12 -15.11 5.66
N PRO A 377 -22.37 -14.79 6.94
CA PRO A 377 -21.54 -15.31 8.02
C PRO A 377 -21.76 -16.83 8.14
N ASN A 378 -20.69 -17.59 8.38
CA ASN A 378 -20.73 -19.02 8.71
C ASN A 378 -21.22 -19.99 7.61
N SER A 379 -21.35 -19.55 6.35
CA SER A 379 -21.62 -20.46 5.21
C SER A 379 -20.39 -20.58 4.30
N ILE A 380 -19.69 -21.71 4.38
CA ILE A 380 -18.48 -21.94 3.57
C ILE A 380 -18.82 -21.93 2.08
N VAL A 381 -19.92 -22.58 1.69
CA VAL A 381 -20.36 -22.64 0.29
C VAL A 381 -20.59 -21.25 -0.28
N ASP A 382 -21.31 -20.38 0.45
CA ASP A 382 -21.63 -19.05 -0.04
C ASP A 382 -20.39 -18.17 -0.09
N GLN A 383 -19.51 -18.28 0.91
CA GLN A 383 -18.24 -17.56 0.95
C GLN A 383 -17.35 -17.93 -0.25
N TRP A 384 -17.16 -19.23 -0.54
CA TRP A 384 -16.34 -19.68 -1.67
C TRP A 384 -16.91 -19.24 -3.02
N LYS A 385 -18.24 -19.28 -3.17
CA LYS A 385 -18.91 -18.77 -4.38
C LYS A 385 -18.74 -17.26 -4.53
N ALA A 386 -18.77 -16.51 -3.43
CA ALA A 386 -18.56 -15.06 -3.44
C ALA A 386 -17.13 -14.67 -3.84
N PHE A 387 -16.12 -15.49 -3.49
CA PHE A 387 -14.72 -15.27 -3.86
C PHE A 387 -14.35 -15.75 -5.28
N ASN A 388 -15.29 -16.29 -6.06
CA ASN A 388 -15.07 -16.50 -7.49
C ASN A 388 -15.11 -15.17 -8.25
N VAL A 389 -13.98 -14.48 -8.30
CA VAL A 389 -13.85 -13.13 -8.88
C VAL A 389 -14.27 -13.15 -10.35
N LEU A 390 -13.88 -14.17 -11.12
CA LEU A 390 -14.21 -14.26 -12.55
C LEU A 390 -15.72 -14.20 -12.81
N ASN A 391 -16.51 -14.87 -11.96
CA ASN A 391 -17.97 -14.89 -12.10
C ASN A 391 -18.65 -13.68 -11.40
N LYS A 392 -18.05 -13.19 -10.30
CA LYS A 392 -18.72 -12.25 -9.39
C LYS A 392 -18.23 -10.81 -9.43
N VAL A 393 -17.13 -10.48 -10.12
CA VAL A 393 -16.63 -9.09 -10.19
C VAL A 393 -17.63 -8.10 -10.80
N ARG A 394 -18.62 -8.61 -11.55
CA ARG A 394 -19.74 -7.86 -12.14
C ARG A 394 -20.98 -7.80 -11.25
N ASP A 395 -21.03 -8.59 -10.18
CA ASP A 395 -22.15 -8.61 -9.24
C ASP A 395 -22.12 -7.34 -8.40
N ARG A 396 -23.01 -6.40 -8.73
CA ARG A 396 -23.04 -5.07 -8.13
C ARG A 396 -23.44 -5.07 -6.65
N SER A 397 -24.14 -6.12 -6.22
CA SER A 397 -24.51 -6.28 -4.82
C SER A 397 -23.31 -6.72 -3.96
N LEU A 398 -22.29 -7.30 -4.59
CA LEU A 398 -21.18 -7.97 -3.91
C LEU A 398 -19.84 -7.26 -4.09
N TYR A 399 -19.44 -6.89 -5.30
CA TYR A 399 -18.16 -6.20 -5.55
C TYR A 399 -18.41 -4.71 -5.77
N LYS A 400 -17.95 -3.91 -4.80
CA LYS A 400 -18.22 -2.48 -4.71
C LYS A 400 -16.93 -1.67 -4.62
N ARG A 401 -16.94 -0.47 -5.22
CA ARG A 401 -15.84 0.50 -5.16
C ARG A 401 -16.05 1.56 -4.07
N GLY A 402 -14.97 1.97 -3.41
CA GLY A 402 -14.91 3.07 -2.45
C GLY A 402 -14.91 2.68 -0.96
N LEU A 403 -15.07 1.39 -0.62
CA LEU A 403 -15.07 0.93 0.78
C LEU A 403 -13.70 1.15 1.45
N ASP A 404 -12.63 0.71 0.79
CA ASP A 404 -11.25 0.85 1.28
C ASP A 404 -10.83 2.33 1.37
N ASP A 405 -11.16 3.14 0.36
CA ASP A 405 -10.93 4.60 0.36
C ASP A 405 -11.60 5.29 1.54
N MET A 406 -12.86 4.96 1.83
CA MET A 406 -13.60 5.54 2.94
C MET A 406 -13.00 5.15 4.30
N LEU A 407 -12.47 3.92 4.45
CA LEU A 407 -11.76 3.52 5.67
C LEU A 407 -10.50 4.37 5.89
N VAL A 408 -9.71 4.56 4.83
CA VAL A 408 -8.49 5.40 4.89
C VAL A 408 -8.85 6.86 5.17
N PHE A 409 -9.87 7.42 4.50
CA PHE A 409 -10.37 8.77 4.76
C PHE A 409 -10.77 8.95 6.22
N SER A 410 -11.52 7.98 6.76
CA SER A 410 -11.98 8.00 8.15
C SER A 410 -10.83 7.90 9.14
N LEU A 411 -9.80 7.11 8.84
CA LEU A 411 -8.60 7.01 9.67
C LEU A 411 -7.80 8.32 9.69
N LEU A 412 -7.66 9.00 8.55
CA LEU A 412 -7.02 10.32 8.51
C LEU A 412 -7.82 11.32 9.34
N ARG A 413 -9.15 11.35 9.19
CA ARG A 413 -10.03 12.20 9.99
C ARG A 413 -9.89 11.92 11.49
N HIS A 414 -9.82 10.65 11.89
CA HIS A 414 -9.54 10.25 13.27
C HIS A 414 -8.18 10.76 13.76
N ALA A 415 -7.11 10.58 12.96
CA ALA A 415 -5.77 11.07 13.29
C ALA A 415 -5.73 12.59 13.53
N TYR A 416 -6.43 13.36 12.69
CA TYR A 416 -6.51 14.80 12.84
C TYR A 416 -7.35 15.23 14.05
N ARG A 417 -8.55 14.68 14.22
CA ARG A 417 -9.54 15.12 15.22
C ARG A 417 -9.23 14.67 16.63
N GLU A 418 -8.84 13.41 16.78
CA GLU A 418 -8.71 12.74 18.07
C GLU A 418 -7.25 12.65 18.53
N LEU A 419 -6.30 12.54 17.57
CA LEU A 419 -4.89 12.33 17.88
C LEU A 419 -4.01 13.57 17.64
N ASN A 420 -4.57 14.64 17.04
CA ASN A 420 -3.87 15.87 16.67
C ASN A 420 -2.57 15.57 15.88
N MET A 421 -2.65 14.59 14.96
CA MET A 421 -1.53 14.07 14.18
C MET A 421 -1.66 14.51 12.71
N PRO A 422 -0.75 15.37 12.22
CA PRO A 422 -0.63 15.66 10.79
C PRO A 422 -0.22 14.43 9.98
N VAL A 423 -0.88 14.19 8.84
CA VAL A 423 -0.59 13.06 7.96
C VAL A 423 -0.35 13.53 6.53
N PHE A 424 0.85 13.31 6.00
CA PHE A 424 1.17 13.53 4.59
C PHE A 424 1.01 12.23 3.81
N LEU A 425 0.49 12.33 2.58
CA LEU A 425 0.29 11.21 1.67
C LEU A 425 1.07 11.42 0.36
N THR A 426 1.49 10.31 -0.24
CA THR A 426 1.85 10.20 -1.67
C THR A 426 1.20 8.95 -2.23
N THR A 427 1.23 8.77 -3.55
CA THR A 427 0.66 7.60 -4.22
C THR A 427 1.66 6.47 -4.40
N GLY A 428 1.13 5.25 -4.44
CA GLY A 428 1.77 4.05 -4.94
C GLY A 428 1.08 3.58 -6.22
N ASN A 429 1.28 2.31 -6.57
CA ASN A 429 0.64 1.73 -7.75
C ASN A 429 -0.73 1.13 -7.45
N HIS A 430 -1.00 0.68 -6.22
CA HIS A 430 -2.24 -0.01 -5.92
C HIS A 430 -3.47 0.93 -5.86
N GLU A 431 -3.30 2.24 -5.64
CA GLU A 431 -4.37 3.21 -5.86
C GLU A 431 -4.85 3.23 -7.33
N ALA A 432 -4.04 2.74 -8.27
CA ALA A 432 -4.41 2.62 -9.68
C ALA A 432 -5.00 1.24 -10.06
N TYR A 433 -5.03 0.28 -9.13
CA TYR A 433 -5.54 -1.06 -9.41
C TYR A 433 -7.05 -1.11 -9.29
N GLN A 434 -7.70 -1.73 -10.27
CA GLN A 434 -9.15 -1.77 -10.32
C GLN A 434 -9.73 -3.02 -9.64
N VAL A 435 -9.20 -4.20 -9.94
CA VAL A 435 -9.83 -5.50 -9.61
C VAL A 435 -8.96 -6.36 -8.70
N PRO A 436 -9.58 -7.26 -7.90
CA PRO A 436 -8.83 -8.14 -7.01
C PRO A 436 -8.10 -9.27 -7.75
N TYR A 437 -7.01 -9.72 -7.13
CA TYR A 437 -6.35 -10.99 -7.44
C TYR A 437 -6.77 -12.11 -6.47
N GLY A 438 -6.52 -13.35 -6.87
CA GLY A 438 -6.49 -14.48 -5.94
C GLY A 438 -5.39 -14.31 -4.88
N ILE A 439 -5.58 -14.95 -3.74
CA ILE A 439 -4.61 -14.93 -2.61
C ILE A 439 -3.33 -15.74 -2.87
N SER A 440 -3.28 -16.53 -3.94
CA SER A 440 -2.09 -17.27 -4.39
C SER A 440 -2.09 -17.36 -5.93
N PRO A 441 -1.89 -16.21 -6.62
CA PRO A 441 -2.03 -16.13 -8.06
C PRO A 441 -0.99 -17.00 -8.76
N ARG A 442 -1.45 -17.85 -9.70
CA ARG A 442 -0.63 -18.86 -10.35
C ARG A 442 -0.04 -18.34 -11.66
N GLN A 443 1.23 -18.69 -11.94
CA GLN A 443 1.83 -18.50 -13.26
C GLN A 443 1.44 -19.70 -14.12
N ASN A 444 0.33 -19.58 -14.84
CA ASN A 444 -0.15 -20.61 -15.77
C ASN A 444 -0.25 -20.05 -17.20
N ALA A 445 -0.56 -20.92 -18.15
CA ALA A 445 -0.66 -20.55 -19.57
C ALA A 445 -1.69 -19.44 -19.81
N TRP A 446 -2.74 -19.37 -18.99
CA TRP A 446 -3.72 -18.30 -19.07
C TRP A 446 -3.07 -16.96 -18.68
N VAL A 447 -2.49 -16.78 -17.48
CA VAL A 447 -1.87 -15.48 -17.10
C VAL A 447 -0.87 -14.96 -18.14
N LEU A 448 -0.04 -15.84 -18.70
CA LEU A 448 0.88 -15.48 -19.77
C LEU A 448 0.15 -15.04 -21.04
N ALA A 449 -0.90 -15.75 -21.44
CA ALA A 449 -1.69 -15.41 -22.60
C ALA A 449 -2.50 -14.11 -22.44
N SER A 450 -3.04 -13.80 -21.24
CA SER A 450 -3.67 -12.49 -20.96
C SER A 450 -2.68 -11.36 -21.15
N GLY A 451 -1.51 -11.48 -20.51
CA GLY A 451 -0.50 -10.43 -20.54
C GLY A 451 -0.08 -10.07 -21.96
N VAL A 452 0.09 -11.07 -22.84
CA VAL A 452 0.40 -10.84 -24.27
C VAL A 452 -0.72 -10.06 -24.97
N LEU A 453 -1.97 -10.47 -24.78
CA LEU A 453 -3.12 -9.80 -25.41
C LEU A 453 -3.27 -8.36 -24.90
N GLU A 454 -3.11 -8.15 -23.60
CA GLU A 454 -3.31 -6.86 -22.96
C GLU A 454 -2.18 -5.88 -23.33
N ASN A 455 -0.97 -6.40 -23.50
CA ASN A 455 0.16 -5.64 -24.00
C ASN A 455 0.04 -5.30 -25.50
N ALA A 456 -0.55 -6.20 -26.29
CA ALA A 456 -0.81 -5.97 -27.72
C ALA A 456 -2.00 -5.01 -27.98
N GLY A 457 -2.71 -4.57 -26.94
CA GLY A 457 -3.88 -3.70 -27.08
C GLY A 457 -5.10 -4.40 -27.68
N ALA A 458 -5.20 -5.73 -27.55
CA ALA A 458 -6.20 -6.57 -28.19
C ALA A 458 -7.61 -6.52 -27.54
N PHE A 459 -7.95 -5.41 -26.88
CA PHE A 459 -9.20 -5.24 -26.16
C PHE A 459 -9.84 -3.89 -26.42
N ASP A 460 -11.17 -3.86 -26.35
CA ASP A 460 -11.93 -2.62 -26.39
C ASP A 460 -11.62 -1.67 -25.22
N ASN A 461 -11.97 -0.39 -25.41
CA ASN A 461 -11.94 0.63 -24.36
C ASN A 461 -13.03 0.33 -23.31
N ALA A 462 -12.72 -0.55 -22.37
CA ALA A 462 -13.54 -0.87 -21.20
C ALA A 462 -12.65 -1.01 -19.94
N PRO A 463 -13.22 -1.01 -18.73
CA PRO A 463 -12.43 -1.22 -17.51
C PRO A 463 -11.78 -2.62 -17.48
N HIS A 464 -10.62 -2.75 -16.82
CA HIS A 464 -9.83 -3.99 -16.79
C HIS A 464 -10.63 -5.14 -16.16
N GLY A 465 -10.47 -6.36 -16.72
CA GLY A 465 -11.24 -7.53 -16.29
C GLY A 465 -12.72 -7.56 -16.71
N LEU A 466 -13.21 -6.53 -17.41
CA LEU A 466 -14.58 -6.47 -17.95
C LEU A 466 -14.63 -6.47 -19.48
N ARG A 467 -13.47 -6.49 -20.15
CA ARG A 467 -13.33 -6.25 -21.59
C ARG A 467 -13.71 -7.46 -22.45
N PRO A 468 -14.52 -7.29 -23.50
CA PRO A 468 -14.52 -8.23 -24.61
C PRO A 468 -13.20 -8.09 -25.40
N VAL A 469 -12.71 -9.21 -25.91
CA VAL A 469 -11.52 -9.25 -26.78
C VAL A 469 -11.91 -8.64 -28.13
N ASN A 470 -11.19 -7.61 -28.57
CA ASN A 470 -11.36 -7.04 -29.91
C ASN A 470 -10.05 -7.21 -30.69
N LEU A 471 -10.09 -8.12 -31.66
CA LEU A 471 -8.94 -8.50 -32.47
C LEU A 471 -8.96 -7.72 -33.78
N ASP A 472 -8.51 -6.46 -33.76
CA ASP A 472 -8.15 -5.78 -35.00
C ASP A 472 -6.88 -6.41 -35.63
N ALA A 473 -6.62 -6.11 -36.91
CA ALA A 473 -5.52 -6.73 -37.63
C ALA A 473 -4.12 -6.38 -37.07
N ALA A 474 -3.97 -5.23 -36.40
CA ALA A 474 -2.69 -4.78 -35.85
C ALA A 474 -2.39 -5.46 -34.50
N GLY A 475 -3.39 -5.56 -33.62
CA GLY A 475 -3.32 -6.28 -32.35
C GLY A 475 -3.09 -7.77 -32.54
N LEU A 476 -3.73 -8.39 -33.55
CA LEU A 476 -3.50 -9.79 -33.95
C LEU A 476 -2.05 -10.04 -34.36
N ALA A 477 -1.47 -9.17 -35.20
CA ALA A 477 -0.10 -9.31 -35.67
C ALA A 477 0.91 -9.13 -34.51
N GLY A 478 0.67 -8.15 -33.63
CA GLY A 478 1.48 -7.89 -32.44
C GLY A 478 1.47 -9.06 -31.45
N ALA A 479 0.28 -9.57 -31.10
CA ALA A 479 0.13 -10.72 -30.22
C ALA A 479 0.76 -11.98 -30.82
N ALA A 480 0.54 -12.26 -32.12
CA ALA A 480 1.11 -13.42 -32.80
C ALA A 480 2.65 -13.40 -32.81
N ALA A 481 3.28 -12.23 -32.97
CA ALA A 481 4.73 -12.09 -32.90
C ALA A 481 5.26 -12.39 -31.49
N GLN A 482 4.58 -11.89 -30.44
CA GLN A 482 4.94 -12.14 -29.05
C GLN A 482 4.75 -13.62 -28.67
N TYR A 483 3.64 -14.26 -29.05
CA TYR A 483 3.43 -15.69 -28.83
C TYR A 483 4.52 -16.55 -29.47
N LYS A 484 4.91 -16.26 -30.73
CA LYS A 484 6.02 -16.97 -31.39
C LYS A 484 7.33 -16.83 -30.63
N ALA A 485 7.62 -15.65 -30.07
CA ALA A 485 8.81 -15.44 -29.26
C ALA A 485 8.78 -16.25 -27.95
N LEU A 486 7.62 -16.35 -27.29
CA LEU A 486 7.45 -17.15 -26.08
C LEU A 486 7.61 -18.66 -26.34
N ILE A 487 7.01 -19.17 -27.43
CA ILE A 487 7.19 -20.56 -27.87
C ILE A 487 8.67 -20.83 -28.18
N ALA A 488 9.32 -19.94 -28.92
CA ALA A 488 10.75 -20.05 -29.22
C ALA A 488 11.62 -20.02 -27.94
N ALA A 489 11.15 -19.37 -26.87
CA ALA A 489 11.77 -19.38 -25.55
C ALA A 489 11.39 -20.60 -24.68
N GLY A 490 10.66 -21.58 -25.23
CA GLY A 490 10.27 -22.81 -24.54
C GLY A 490 9.18 -22.63 -23.49
N LYS A 491 8.38 -21.56 -23.55
CA LYS A 491 7.24 -21.36 -22.66
C LYS A 491 6.01 -22.07 -23.20
N ASP A 492 5.30 -22.74 -22.30
CA ASP A 492 4.01 -23.34 -22.58
C ASP A 492 2.95 -22.24 -22.61
N VAL A 493 2.62 -21.79 -23.81
CA VAL A 493 1.56 -20.83 -24.06
C VAL A 493 0.61 -21.51 -25.03
N ASP A 494 -0.61 -21.76 -24.58
CA ASP A 494 -1.55 -22.57 -25.33
C ASP A 494 -2.10 -21.78 -26.52
N VAL A 495 -1.52 -22.00 -27.70
CA VAL A 495 -1.90 -21.32 -28.96
C VAL A 495 -3.01 -22.09 -29.70
N ILE A 496 -3.53 -23.19 -29.14
CA ILE A 496 -4.37 -24.15 -29.87
C ILE A 496 -5.64 -23.51 -30.48
N ASN A 497 -6.09 -22.34 -30.03
CA ASN A 497 -7.22 -21.60 -30.61
C ASN A 497 -6.94 -20.11 -30.95
N GLY A 498 -5.68 -19.68 -30.99
CA GLY A 498 -5.30 -18.28 -31.21
C GLY A 498 -5.73 -17.31 -30.09
N PRO A 499 -5.47 -15.99 -30.26
CA PRO A 499 -5.79 -14.91 -29.32
C PRO A 499 -7.21 -14.92 -28.71
N SER A 500 -8.20 -15.38 -29.48
CA SER A 500 -9.61 -15.45 -29.08
C SER A 500 -9.94 -16.61 -28.14
N GLY A 501 -9.15 -17.68 -28.13
CA GLY A 501 -9.45 -18.90 -27.37
C GLY A 501 -9.25 -18.78 -25.86
N VAL A 502 -8.43 -17.82 -25.43
CA VAL A 502 -8.00 -17.65 -24.04
C VAL A 502 -9.17 -17.23 -23.14
N TYR A 503 -9.94 -16.23 -23.56
CA TYR A 503 -11.14 -15.78 -22.84
C TYR A 503 -12.38 -16.65 -23.13
N ALA A 504 -12.28 -17.62 -24.05
CA ALA A 504 -13.33 -18.60 -24.30
C ALA A 504 -13.33 -19.76 -23.27
N ASP A 505 -12.26 -19.89 -22.48
CA ASP A 505 -12.14 -20.85 -21.39
C ASP A 505 -11.56 -20.21 -20.11
N PRO A 506 -12.34 -19.33 -19.44
CA PRO A 506 -11.88 -18.62 -18.25
C PRO A 506 -11.69 -19.55 -17.04
N GLU A 507 -12.22 -20.77 -17.05
CA GLU A 507 -12.04 -21.73 -15.95
C GLU A 507 -10.56 -22.09 -15.75
N ARG A 508 -9.75 -22.00 -16.81
CA ARG A 508 -8.28 -22.16 -16.75
C ARG A 508 -7.58 -21.19 -15.80
N ALA A 509 -8.21 -20.07 -15.42
CA ALA A 509 -7.57 -19.12 -14.51
C ALA A 509 -7.49 -19.71 -13.09
N SER A 510 -8.28 -20.74 -12.82
CA SER A 510 -8.29 -21.47 -11.55
C SER A 510 -7.45 -22.77 -11.61
N GLU A 511 -6.76 -23.04 -12.72
CA GLU A 511 -5.88 -24.21 -12.84
C GLU A 511 -4.66 -24.07 -11.93
N PHE A 512 -4.34 -25.17 -11.25
CA PHE A 512 -3.15 -25.23 -10.42
C PHE A 512 -1.88 -25.21 -11.29
N SER A 513 -0.92 -24.38 -10.90
CA SER A 513 0.46 -24.41 -11.39
C SER A 513 1.40 -24.39 -10.18
N GLU A 514 2.52 -25.10 -10.25
CA GLU A 514 3.54 -25.04 -9.20
C GLU A 514 4.19 -23.65 -9.12
N GLN A 515 4.32 -22.96 -10.26
CA GLN A 515 4.86 -21.61 -10.34
C GLN A 515 3.80 -20.59 -9.91
N LYS A 516 4.16 -19.64 -9.05
CA LYS A 516 3.26 -18.60 -8.54
C LYS A 516 3.87 -17.23 -8.76
N ALA A 517 3.01 -16.24 -8.92
CA ALA A 517 3.39 -14.93 -9.44
C ALA A 517 3.84 -13.96 -8.35
N ASN A 518 3.36 -14.20 -7.13
CA ASN A 518 3.85 -13.63 -5.88
C ASN A 518 3.54 -14.65 -4.77
N ASP A 519 4.55 -15.45 -4.40
CA ASP A 519 4.38 -16.52 -3.42
C ASP A 519 4.02 -15.98 -2.03
N GLY A 520 4.25 -14.70 -1.73
CA GLY A 520 4.12 -14.12 -0.39
C GLY A 520 2.72 -13.65 0.02
N ILE A 521 1.77 -13.46 -0.89
CA ILE A 521 0.48 -12.79 -0.57
C ILE A 521 -0.28 -13.44 0.59
N ALA A 522 -0.31 -14.77 0.68
CA ALA A 522 -0.96 -15.43 1.81
C ALA A 522 -0.10 -15.40 3.09
N ALA A 523 1.22 -15.32 2.99
CA ALA A 523 2.12 -15.09 4.12
C ALA A 523 1.92 -13.69 4.73
N ASP A 524 1.69 -12.68 3.89
CA ASP A 524 1.38 -11.29 4.26
C ASP A 524 0.13 -11.21 5.16
N HIS A 525 -0.79 -12.16 4.96
CA HIS A 525 -2.01 -12.35 5.74
C HIS A 525 -1.81 -13.23 6.99
N ASN A 526 -0.58 -13.66 7.30
CA ASN A 526 -0.23 -14.56 8.40
C ASN A 526 -0.88 -15.96 8.33
N LEU A 527 -1.12 -16.46 7.12
CA LEU A 527 -1.72 -17.76 6.86
C LEU A 527 -0.74 -18.66 6.07
N THR A 528 -0.73 -19.94 6.39
CA THR A 528 -0.12 -20.95 5.50
C THR A 528 -0.89 -20.99 4.18
N ILE A 529 -0.28 -21.46 3.10
CA ILE A 529 -0.98 -21.49 1.80
C ILE A 529 -2.25 -22.35 1.89
N TYR A 530 -2.19 -23.44 2.67
CA TYR A 530 -3.29 -24.36 2.87
C TYR A 530 -4.46 -23.68 3.60
N GLU A 531 -4.17 -22.95 4.69
CA GLU A 531 -5.17 -22.20 5.46
C GLU A 531 -5.84 -21.11 4.62
N ALA A 532 -5.04 -20.35 3.87
CA ALA A 532 -5.54 -19.27 3.03
C ALA A 532 -6.45 -19.85 1.91
N CYS A 533 -6.00 -20.91 1.23
CA CYS A 533 -6.81 -21.58 0.21
C CYS A 533 -8.09 -22.17 0.79
N LEU A 534 -8.04 -22.76 1.99
CA LEU A 534 -9.23 -23.29 2.66
C LEU A 534 -10.29 -22.21 2.91
N ALA A 535 -9.88 -21.01 3.31
CA ALA A 535 -10.80 -19.89 3.52
C ALA A 535 -11.34 -19.29 2.21
N TYR A 536 -10.48 -19.17 1.19
CA TYR A 536 -10.84 -18.57 -0.09
C TYR A 536 -11.59 -19.53 -1.03
N GLY A 537 -11.42 -20.83 -0.83
CA GLY A 537 -11.97 -21.90 -1.67
C GLY A 537 -11.18 -22.16 -2.95
N PRO A 538 -11.72 -22.96 -3.87
CA PRO A 538 -11.02 -23.42 -5.08
C PRO A 538 -10.66 -22.31 -6.09
N THR A 539 -11.04 -21.07 -5.83
CA THR A 539 -10.78 -19.89 -6.68
C THR A 539 -9.49 -19.14 -6.26
N TYR A 540 -8.75 -19.65 -5.28
CA TYR A 540 -7.56 -19.02 -4.67
C TYR A 540 -6.48 -18.55 -5.66
N GLY A 541 -6.39 -19.21 -6.82
CA GLY A 541 -5.37 -18.95 -7.84
C GLY A 541 -5.80 -18.02 -8.97
N GLN A 542 -7.05 -17.57 -8.98
CA GLN A 542 -7.63 -16.81 -10.09
C GLN A 542 -6.91 -15.47 -10.32
N VAL A 543 -6.63 -15.18 -11.59
CA VAL A 543 -6.11 -13.90 -12.06
C VAL A 543 -7.00 -13.43 -13.21
N LEU A 544 -7.62 -12.26 -13.05
CA LEU A 544 -8.58 -11.72 -14.01
C LEU A 544 -7.91 -10.94 -15.15
N THR A 545 -6.78 -10.30 -14.86
CA THR A 545 -6.03 -9.44 -15.79
C THR A 545 -4.55 -9.46 -15.41
N ALA A 546 -3.65 -9.33 -16.37
CA ALA A 546 -2.22 -9.17 -16.16
C ALA A 546 -1.77 -7.70 -16.29
N LYS A 547 -2.71 -6.74 -16.44
CA LYS A 547 -2.43 -5.31 -16.53
C LYS A 547 -3.50 -4.53 -15.77
N ASN A 548 -3.46 -4.54 -14.45
CA ASN A 548 -4.51 -3.96 -13.61
C ASN A 548 -4.34 -2.45 -13.36
N TYR A 549 -3.14 -1.91 -13.61
CA TYR A 549 -2.84 -0.50 -13.45
C TYR A 549 -3.58 0.37 -14.47
N ASP A 550 -4.45 1.23 -13.97
CA ASP A 550 -5.10 2.29 -14.74
C ASP A 550 -5.01 3.63 -13.98
N PRO A 551 -4.27 4.63 -14.49
CA PRO A 551 -4.13 5.92 -13.83
C PRO A 551 -5.45 6.70 -13.72
N GLY A 552 -6.52 6.27 -14.41
CA GLY A 552 -7.88 6.77 -14.17
C GLY A 552 -8.43 6.42 -12.79
N GLN A 553 -7.92 5.38 -12.12
CA GLN A 553 -8.40 4.93 -10.81
C GLN A 553 -7.87 5.75 -9.63
N TYR A 554 -6.90 6.65 -9.85
CA TYR A 554 -6.47 7.61 -8.81
C TYR A 554 -7.50 8.71 -8.51
N ASP A 555 -8.67 8.70 -9.14
CA ASP A 555 -9.71 9.71 -9.00
C ASP A 555 -10.19 9.90 -7.54
N TRP A 556 -10.39 8.84 -6.78
CA TRP A 556 -10.73 8.92 -5.34
C TRP A 556 -9.60 9.56 -4.54
N PHE A 557 -8.36 9.10 -4.76
CA PHE A 557 -7.17 9.66 -4.10
C PHE A 557 -7.08 11.18 -4.31
N PHE A 558 -7.12 11.61 -5.58
CA PHE A 558 -6.91 13.01 -5.92
C PHE A 558 -8.10 13.93 -5.66
N THR A 559 -9.30 13.37 -5.49
CA THR A 559 -10.51 14.15 -5.18
C THR A 559 -10.73 14.30 -3.68
N LEU A 560 -10.54 13.24 -2.90
CA LEU A 560 -10.86 13.21 -1.47
C LEU A 560 -9.68 13.62 -0.57
N PHE A 561 -8.46 13.24 -0.93
CA PHE A 561 -7.31 13.40 -0.03
C PHE A 561 -6.47 14.62 -0.39
N THR A 562 -6.03 14.74 -1.65
CA THR A 562 -5.15 15.83 -2.07
C THR A 562 -5.22 16.04 -3.57
N PRO A 563 -5.29 17.27 -4.12
CA PRO A 563 -5.12 17.49 -5.55
C PRO A 563 -3.65 17.47 -5.99
N LEU A 564 -2.70 17.35 -5.06
CA LEU A 564 -1.27 17.39 -5.32
C LEU A 564 -0.72 15.97 -5.51
N SER A 565 -0.01 15.74 -6.61
CA SER A 565 0.76 14.50 -6.80
C SER A 565 2.04 14.54 -5.99
N ASP A 566 2.75 15.66 -6.08
CA ASP A 566 4.04 15.88 -5.44
C ASP A 566 3.98 17.17 -4.65
N TRP A 567 4.69 17.22 -3.53
CA TRP A 567 4.62 18.37 -2.62
C TRP A 567 5.95 18.62 -1.95
N ARG A 568 6.18 19.90 -1.59
CA ARG A 568 7.27 20.35 -0.72
C ARG A 568 6.71 21.02 0.51
N HIS A 569 7.22 20.62 1.67
CA HIS A 569 6.94 21.27 2.94
C HIS A 569 8.24 21.69 3.63
N ILE A 570 8.34 22.96 4.06
CA ILE A 570 9.51 23.48 4.76
C ILE A 570 9.10 23.77 6.20
N TYR A 571 9.80 23.15 7.15
CA TYR A 571 9.55 23.25 8.57
C TYR A 571 10.86 23.39 9.32
N GLY A 572 11.09 24.53 9.98
CA GLY A 572 12.30 24.79 10.76
C GLY A 572 13.56 24.44 9.97
N ASN A 573 14.30 23.44 10.44
CA ASN A 573 15.52 22.94 9.80
C ASN A 573 15.30 21.69 8.92
N GLN A 574 14.08 21.44 8.44
CA GLN A 574 13.72 20.32 7.57
C GLN A 574 12.99 20.80 6.31
N CYS A 575 13.35 20.23 5.17
CA CYS A 575 12.67 20.38 3.89
C CYS A 575 12.23 19.00 3.43
N MET A 576 10.93 18.75 3.51
CA MET A 576 10.29 17.48 3.15
C MET A 576 9.77 17.55 1.72
N VAL A 577 10.00 16.50 0.94
CA VAL A 577 9.52 16.38 -0.45
C VAL A 577 8.85 15.02 -0.62
N GLY A 578 7.57 15.00 -0.95
CA GLY A 578 6.83 13.79 -1.31
C GLY A 578 6.76 13.63 -2.84
N LEU A 579 7.05 12.42 -3.33
CA LEU A 579 7.07 12.09 -4.75
C LEU A 579 6.02 11.03 -5.09
N ASP A 580 5.24 11.33 -6.12
CA ASP A 580 4.22 10.49 -6.73
C ASP A 580 4.80 9.32 -7.54
N TRP A 581 4.07 8.20 -7.60
CA TRP A 581 4.42 7.02 -8.41
C TRP A 581 4.58 7.33 -9.91
N GLY A 582 3.84 8.28 -10.44
CA GLY A 582 3.72 8.56 -11.88
C GLY A 582 2.45 7.96 -12.49
N SER A 583 2.33 8.00 -13.82
CA SER A 583 1.12 7.54 -14.55
C SER A 583 1.36 6.26 -15.35
N GLY A 584 2.31 5.44 -14.94
CA GLY A 584 2.64 4.22 -15.66
C GLY A 584 3.32 3.16 -14.81
N GLU A 585 3.03 1.92 -15.14
CA GLU A 585 3.58 0.73 -14.51
C GLU A 585 3.98 -0.28 -15.58
N GLU A 586 5.12 -0.95 -15.36
CA GLU A 586 5.51 -2.15 -16.10
C GLU A 586 5.26 -3.37 -15.20
N PHE A 587 4.29 -4.21 -15.59
CA PHE A 587 3.81 -5.34 -14.80
C PHE A 587 4.28 -6.71 -15.34
N VAL A 588 4.44 -6.86 -16.67
CA VAL A 588 4.90 -8.11 -17.32
C VAL A 588 6.09 -7.82 -18.22
N ASN A 589 7.29 -8.26 -17.81
CA ASN A 589 8.46 -8.10 -18.67
C ASN A 589 8.60 -9.24 -19.68
N LEU A 590 7.90 -9.11 -20.82
CA LEU A 590 7.98 -10.08 -21.91
C LEU A 590 9.39 -10.15 -22.56
N SER A 591 10.25 -9.15 -22.35
CA SER A 591 11.65 -9.16 -22.81
C SER A 591 12.60 -9.95 -21.87
N GLY A 592 12.15 -10.26 -20.65
CA GLY A 592 12.82 -11.09 -19.65
C GLY A 592 12.48 -12.59 -19.73
N VAL A 593 11.59 -13.00 -20.63
CA VAL A 593 11.14 -14.39 -20.78
C VAL A 593 12.24 -15.33 -21.32
N VAL A 594 13.33 -14.77 -21.85
CA VAL A 594 14.54 -15.53 -22.16
C VAL A 594 15.22 -15.94 -20.84
N PRO A 595 15.37 -17.24 -20.52
CA PRO A 595 15.80 -17.77 -19.21
C PRO A 595 17.23 -17.40 -18.75
N LEU A 596 17.88 -16.46 -19.44
CA LEU A 596 19.27 -16.05 -19.21
C LEU A 596 19.40 -14.73 -18.43
N ARG A 597 18.32 -14.14 -17.89
CA ARG A 597 18.37 -12.85 -17.18
C ARG A 597 17.95 -12.91 -15.72
N ALA A 598 18.65 -12.15 -14.85
CA ALA A 598 18.42 -12.10 -13.40
C ALA A 598 17.05 -11.51 -12.99
N ASP A 599 16.29 -11.01 -13.97
CA ASP A 599 14.99 -10.39 -13.75
C ASP A 599 13.89 -11.45 -13.58
N LYS A 600 13.40 -11.59 -12.34
CA LYS A 600 12.25 -12.46 -12.00
C LYS A 600 10.91 -11.94 -12.57
N GLN A 601 10.87 -10.77 -13.21
CA GLN A 601 9.66 -10.27 -13.90
C GLN A 601 9.28 -11.04 -15.18
N GLY A 602 10.13 -11.93 -15.71
CA GLY A 602 9.82 -12.69 -16.93
C GLY A 602 8.54 -13.53 -16.85
N SER A 603 8.04 -13.84 -15.66
CA SER A 603 6.73 -14.46 -15.44
C SER A 603 5.98 -14.02 -14.16
N GLY A 604 6.56 -13.13 -13.35
CA GLY A 604 6.02 -12.71 -12.04
C GLY A 604 5.44 -11.29 -11.98
N ILE A 605 4.74 -10.98 -10.88
CA ILE A 605 4.04 -9.71 -10.62
C ILE A 605 4.91 -8.84 -9.69
N LEU A 606 5.88 -8.12 -10.24
CA LEU A 606 6.63 -7.09 -9.49
C LEU A 606 6.59 -5.77 -10.27
N PRO A 607 5.72 -4.83 -9.89
CA PRO A 607 5.47 -3.63 -10.68
C PRO A 607 6.58 -2.59 -10.53
N ARG A 608 6.94 -1.93 -11.63
CA ARG A 608 7.90 -0.80 -11.64
C ARG A 608 7.26 0.49 -12.13
N ALA A 609 7.57 1.59 -11.46
CA ALA A 609 7.19 2.94 -11.83
C ALA A 609 7.97 3.39 -13.08
N THR A 610 7.30 3.39 -14.22
CA THR A 610 7.91 3.74 -15.52
C THR A 610 8.02 5.25 -15.72
N GLN A 611 7.39 6.05 -14.86
CA GLN A 611 7.31 7.50 -14.96
C GLN A 611 7.72 8.24 -13.66
N ALA A 612 8.27 7.51 -12.69
CA ALA A 612 8.91 8.12 -11.52
C ALA A 612 10.17 8.90 -11.92
N ILE A 613 10.51 9.89 -11.08
CA ILE A 613 11.55 10.92 -11.33
C ILE A 613 11.35 11.60 -12.69
N SER A 614 10.14 12.13 -12.91
CA SER A 614 9.80 12.96 -14.07
C SER A 614 10.59 14.28 -14.08
N ASP A 615 10.62 14.99 -15.22
CA ASP A 615 11.28 16.29 -15.30
C ASP A 615 10.72 17.32 -14.31
N ALA A 616 9.42 17.23 -14.01
CA ALA A 616 8.79 18.07 -13.00
C ALA A 616 9.26 17.71 -11.58
N GLN A 617 9.37 16.42 -11.26
CA GLN A 617 9.93 15.96 -9.97
C GLN A 617 11.41 16.34 -9.83
N ARG A 618 12.19 16.27 -10.92
CA ARG A 618 13.59 16.76 -10.95
C ARG A 618 13.66 18.25 -10.61
N ALA A 619 12.83 19.07 -11.27
CA ALA A 619 12.79 20.51 -11.01
C ALA A 619 12.38 20.82 -9.55
N LEU A 620 11.42 20.09 -9.00
CA LEU A 620 10.99 20.23 -7.60
C LEU A 620 12.13 19.86 -6.64
N LEU A 621 12.82 18.73 -6.87
CA LEU A 621 13.96 18.28 -6.05
C LEU A 621 15.13 19.25 -6.12
N ASP A 622 15.54 19.68 -7.32
CA ASP A 622 16.65 20.61 -7.51
C ASP A 622 16.39 21.96 -6.83
N GLN A 623 15.17 22.49 -6.94
CA GLN A 623 14.81 23.72 -6.24
C GLN A 623 14.80 23.51 -4.72
N SER A 624 14.20 22.42 -4.24
CA SER A 624 14.07 22.14 -2.81
C SER A 624 15.43 22.02 -2.13
N GLN A 625 16.36 21.29 -2.75
CA GLN A 625 17.74 21.16 -2.26
C GLN A 625 18.46 22.51 -2.23
N ARG A 626 18.32 23.34 -3.29
CA ARG A 626 18.92 24.68 -3.32
C ARG A 626 18.38 25.57 -2.21
N LEU A 627 17.06 25.59 -2.00
CA LEU A 627 16.44 26.40 -0.95
C LEU A 627 16.80 25.92 0.45
N ALA A 628 16.74 24.60 0.68
CA ALA A 628 17.12 24.00 1.95
C ALA A 628 18.53 24.42 2.33
N LYS A 629 19.48 24.38 1.40
CA LYS A 629 20.87 24.81 1.62
C LYS A 629 21.02 26.33 1.75
N ALA A 630 20.55 27.10 0.78
CA ALA A 630 20.90 28.51 0.65
C ALA A 630 20.05 29.46 1.50
N LYS A 631 18.81 29.07 1.83
CA LYS A 631 17.82 29.94 2.47
C LYS A 631 17.46 29.49 3.89
N TYR A 632 17.33 28.18 4.11
CA TYR A 632 16.76 27.65 5.36
C TYR A 632 17.77 26.90 6.24
N ALA A 633 18.98 26.61 5.74
CA ALA A 633 19.95 25.72 6.40
C ALA A 633 19.31 24.39 6.87
N ALA A 634 18.41 23.85 6.04
CA ALA A 634 17.56 22.72 6.35
C ALA A 634 18.10 21.41 5.76
N GLN A 635 17.84 20.31 6.46
CA GLN A 635 18.03 18.95 5.97
C GLN A 635 16.94 18.62 4.94
N THR A 636 17.32 18.04 3.80
CA THR A 636 16.33 17.57 2.81
C THR A 636 15.94 16.11 3.08
N LEU A 637 14.64 15.86 3.23
CA LEU A 637 14.02 14.55 3.40
C LEU A 637 13.12 14.28 2.20
N VAL A 638 13.30 13.13 1.54
CA VAL A 638 12.51 12.71 0.39
C VAL A 638 11.69 11.48 0.77
N PHE A 639 10.44 11.43 0.30
CA PHE A 639 9.49 10.35 0.55
C PHE A 639 8.92 9.89 -0.79
N SER A 640 8.97 8.59 -1.08
CA SER A 640 8.39 8.00 -2.29
C SER A 640 7.93 6.57 -2.04
N HIS A 641 6.86 6.12 -2.67
CA HIS A 641 6.51 4.70 -2.59
C HIS A 641 7.55 3.81 -3.32
N PHE A 642 7.98 4.22 -4.52
CA PHE A 642 9.04 3.51 -5.24
C PHE A 642 10.38 3.56 -4.51
N THR A 643 11.20 2.52 -4.71
CA THR A 643 12.46 2.29 -4.00
C THR A 643 13.66 2.26 -4.95
N PHE A 644 14.76 2.88 -4.52
CA PHE A 644 16.06 2.86 -5.22
C PHE A 644 16.98 1.70 -4.79
N ILE A 645 16.86 1.22 -3.56
CA ILE A 645 17.71 0.17 -2.99
C ILE A 645 16.82 -0.96 -2.49
N ASN A 646 16.87 -2.10 -3.17
CA ASN A 646 16.17 -3.32 -2.78
C ASN A 646 16.98 -4.53 -3.27
N TYR A 647 16.83 -5.69 -2.64
CA TYR A 647 17.58 -6.90 -2.97
C TYR A 647 16.67 -8.13 -3.04
N ASP A 648 17.09 -9.11 -3.83
CA ASP A 648 16.37 -10.38 -4.00
C ASP A 648 16.44 -11.22 -2.71
N LEU A 649 15.43 -12.07 -2.48
CA LEU A 649 15.42 -13.00 -1.34
C LEU A 649 16.65 -13.90 -1.23
N SER A 650 17.34 -14.17 -2.34
CA SER A 650 18.58 -14.96 -2.34
C SER A 650 19.80 -14.21 -1.79
N VAL A 651 19.72 -12.89 -1.67
CA VAL A 651 20.76 -12.03 -1.08
C VAL A 651 20.35 -11.74 0.35
N ALA A 652 21.25 -11.94 1.31
CA ALA A 652 20.99 -11.53 2.68
C ALA A 652 21.36 -10.07 2.91
N PHE A 653 20.65 -9.45 3.82
CA PHE A 653 20.89 -8.09 4.25
C PHE A 653 22.32 -7.89 4.78
N SER A 654 22.88 -8.89 5.46
CA SER A 654 24.24 -8.88 6.01
C SER A 654 25.34 -9.23 4.99
N ASP A 655 24.99 -9.56 3.75
CA ASP A 655 26.01 -9.90 2.75
C ASP A 655 26.93 -8.69 2.49
N PRO A 656 28.27 -8.89 2.52
CA PRO A 656 29.22 -7.80 2.28
C PRO A 656 29.28 -7.42 0.79
N ASP A 657 29.88 -6.26 0.50
CA ASP A 657 30.23 -5.81 -0.85
C ASP A 657 29.07 -5.71 -1.85
N ARG A 658 27.85 -5.42 -1.38
CA ARG A 658 26.66 -5.21 -2.24
C ARG A 658 26.82 -3.96 -3.10
N GLN A 659 26.55 -4.09 -4.39
CA GLN A 659 26.74 -3.05 -5.40
C GLN A 659 25.55 -2.92 -6.33
N ILE A 660 25.26 -1.69 -6.71
CA ILE A 660 24.18 -1.30 -7.62
C ILE A 660 24.78 -0.44 -8.72
N LYS A 661 24.41 -0.68 -9.98
CA LYS A 661 24.82 0.18 -11.09
C LYS A 661 23.58 0.87 -11.67
N PRO A 662 23.24 2.08 -11.20
CA PRO A 662 22.02 2.77 -11.60
C PRO A 662 21.97 3.02 -13.11
N SER A 663 20.77 2.96 -13.68
CA SER A 663 20.55 3.22 -15.10
C SER A 663 20.34 4.71 -15.37
N ALA A 664 20.96 5.22 -16.45
CA ALA A 664 20.74 6.59 -16.96
C ALA A 664 19.47 6.71 -17.82
N THR A 665 18.97 5.59 -18.36
CA THR A 665 17.76 5.49 -19.19
C THR A 665 16.85 4.39 -18.62
N LEU A 666 15.79 3.99 -19.32
CA LEU A 666 14.99 2.81 -18.95
C LEU A 666 15.93 1.65 -18.58
N GLY A 667 15.74 1.07 -17.39
CA GLY A 667 16.66 0.09 -16.81
C GLY A 667 17.06 -1.01 -17.78
N ARG A 668 18.37 -1.20 -18.01
CA ARG A 668 18.87 -2.31 -18.83
C ARG A 668 18.87 -3.60 -18.00
N LEU A 669 18.24 -4.65 -18.52
CA LEU A 669 18.22 -5.98 -17.90
C LEU A 669 19.60 -6.67 -18.01
N THR A 670 20.08 -7.31 -16.94
CA THR A 670 21.35 -8.06 -16.95
C THR A 670 21.15 -9.58 -16.97
N LYS A 671 22.20 -10.30 -17.40
CA LYS A 671 22.18 -11.77 -17.39
C LYS A 671 22.32 -12.34 -15.97
N TRP A 672 21.90 -13.59 -15.78
CA TRP A 672 22.15 -14.32 -14.52
C TRP A 672 23.64 -14.29 -14.15
N GLY A 673 23.96 -13.83 -12.94
CA GLY A 673 25.33 -13.76 -12.42
C GLY A 673 26.14 -12.53 -12.83
N GLU A 674 25.60 -11.64 -13.68
CA GLU A 674 26.24 -10.36 -14.01
C GLU A 674 25.86 -9.27 -12.98
N ASN A 675 26.83 -8.80 -12.20
CA ASN A 675 26.69 -7.62 -11.34
C ASN A 675 26.87 -6.29 -12.13
N SER A 676 26.97 -6.33 -13.46
CA SER A 676 27.26 -5.16 -14.28
C SER A 676 25.99 -4.53 -14.86
N GLY A 677 25.44 -3.51 -14.19
CA GLY A 677 24.37 -2.63 -14.72
C GLY A 677 22.96 -2.93 -14.24
N GLY A 678 22.09 -1.92 -14.14
CA GLY A 678 20.63 -2.09 -14.08
C GLY A 678 20.07 -2.94 -12.94
N TRP A 679 19.01 -3.70 -13.25
CA TRP A 679 18.27 -4.55 -12.31
C TRP A 679 18.95 -5.91 -12.16
N ASN A 680 19.32 -6.29 -10.93
CA ASN A 680 20.02 -7.53 -10.59
C ASN A 680 19.69 -7.98 -9.16
N PHE A 681 20.28 -9.08 -8.67
CA PHE A 681 19.98 -9.59 -7.31
C PHE A 681 20.25 -8.60 -6.17
N ASN A 682 21.18 -7.65 -6.36
CA ASN A 682 21.49 -6.59 -5.40
C ASN A 682 20.68 -5.31 -5.63
N ASN A 683 19.95 -5.22 -6.75
CA ASN A 683 19.09 -4.10 -7.09
C ASN A 683 17.80 -4.58 -7.77
N MET A 684 16.78 -4.80 -6.95
CA MET A 684 15.40 -5.08 -7.36
C MET A 684 14.49 -3.88 -7.10
N GLY A 685 15.04 -2.65 -7.17
CA GLY A 685 14.27 -1.43 -6.98
C GLY A 685 13.13 -1.29 -8.00
N THR A 686 12.33 -0.24 -7.81
CA THR A 686 11.02 -0.15 -8.48
C THR A 686 10.84 1.11 -9.31
N CYS A 687 11.86 1.98 -9.42
CA CYS A 687 11.86 3.15 -10.29
C CYS A 687 12.68 2.93 -11.57
N GLU A 688 12.12 3.08 -12.77
CA GLU A 688 12.85 2.75 -14.01
C GLU A 688 13.71 3.86 -14.61
N ARG A 689 13.39 5.13 -14.33
CA ARG A 689 14.00 6.29 -14.98
C ARG A 689 14.86 7.09 -14.03
N ASN A 690 15.86 7.78 -14.58
CA ASN A 690 16.67 8.79 -13.90
C ASN A 690 17.31 8.34 -12.58
N GLN A 691 17.58 7.03 -12.42
CA GLN A 691 18.26 6.51 -11.22
C GLN A 691 19.66 7.11 -11.13
N LEU A 692 20.44 7.08 -12.22
CA LEU A 692 21.80 7.63 -12.23
C LEU A 692 21.79 9.11 -11.89
N TRP A 693 20.86 9.88 -12.48
CA TRP A 693 20.70 11.29 -12.17
C TRP A 693 20.43 11.52 -10.68
N PHE A 694 19.55 10.73 -10.06
CA PHE A 694 19.27 10.87 -8.62
C PHE A 694 20.51 10.58 -7.77
N PHE A 695 21.26 9.52 -8.08
CA PHE A 695 22.50 9.22 -7.36
C PHE A 695 23.59 10.29 -7.57
N GLU A 696 23.72 10.85 -8.76
CA GLU A 696 24.72 11.89 -9.05
C GLU A 696 24.36 13.27 -8.47
N ASN A 697 23.07 13.61 -8.39
CA ASN A 697 22.62 14.99 -8.10
C ASN A 697 21.91 15.13 -6.75
N CYS A 698 21.33 14.05 -6.21
CA CYS A 698 20.59 14.06 -4.96
C CYS A 698 21.32 13.32 -3.84
N VAL A 699 22.09 12.27 -4.14
CA VAL A 699 22.81 11.51 -3.10
C VAL A 699 24.07 12.23 -2.68
N ASN A 700 24.13 12.56 -1.39
CA ASN A 700 25.24 13.26 -0.79
C ASN A 700 26.44 12.33 -0.62
N GLN A 701 27.52 12.62 -1.36
CA GLN A 701 28.82 11.95 -1.26
C GLN A 701 29.90 12.81 -0.59
N THR A 702 29.66 14.12 -0.42
CA THR A 702 30.58 15.07 0.23
C THR A 702 29.79 16.10 1.04
N ARG A 703 30.29 16.45 2.25
CA ARG A 703 29.61 17.22 3.33
C ARG A 703 28.65 18.38 2.99
N THR A 704 28.61 18.96 1.80
CA THR A 704 28.02 20.29 1.55
C THR A 704 26.80 20.36 0.60
N GLY A 705 26.10 19.26 0.29
CA GLY A 705 24.76 19.35 -0.34
C GLY A 705 24.16 17.99 -0.73
N GLY A 706 22.82 17.87 -0.68
CA GLY A 706 22.08 16.69 -1.14
C GLY A 706 20.88 16.31 -0.26
N VAL A 707 20.13 15.31 -0.69
CA VAL A 707 19.12 14.59 0.09
C VAL A 707 19.82 13.90 1.26
N ALA A 708 19.40 14.18 2.49
CA ALA A 708 20.00 13.55 3.65
C ALA A 708 19.34 12.21 3.95
N LEU A 709 18.01 12.15 3.85
CA LEU A 709 17.20 10.95 4.10
C LEU A 709 16.26 10.72 2.93
N HIS A 710 16.16 9.49 2.48
CA HIS A 710 15.18 9.04 1.50
C HIS A 710 14.37 7.90 2.09
N PHE A 711 13.10 8.15 2.39
CA PHE A 711 12.16 7.14 2.88
C PHE A 711 11.41 6.52 1.71
N SER A 712 11.33 5.20 1.69
CA SER A 712 10.59 4.49 0.66
C SER A 712 9.93 3.18 1.10
N GLY A 713 9.08 2.68 0.20
CA GLY A 713 8.25 1.49 0.34
C GLY A 713 8.50 0.43 -0.73
N HIS A 714 7.46 -0.32 -1.08
CA HIS A 714 7.43 -1.28 -2.18
C HIS A 714 8.49 -2.38 -2.08
N SER A 715 8.97 -2.61 -0.86
CA SER A 715 9.93 -3.67 -0.55
C SER A 715 9.72 -4.13 0.87
N HIS A 716 9.56 -5.43 1.03
CA HIS A 716 9.47 -6.06 2.36
C HIS A 716 10.82 -5.99 3.12
N ARG A 717 11.90 -5.51 2.47
CA ARG A 717 13.28 -5.49 3.02
C ARG A 717 13.56 -4.22 3.81
N ALA A 718 12.86 -4.10 4.93
CA ALA A 718 13.03 -2.99 5.85
C ALA A 718 14.50 -2.79 6.23
N GLY A 719 14.97 -1.55 6.28
CA GLY A 719 16.34 -1.25 6.68
C GLY A 719 16.79 0.16 6.37
N VAL A 720 17.89 0.54 7.02
CA VAL A 720 18.58 1.82 6.82
C VAL A 720 19.90 1.55 6.11
N TYR A 721 20.08 2.14 4.93
CA TYR A 721 21.21 1.88 4.03
C TYR A 721 22.12 3.11 3.86
N SER A 722 23.39 2.88 4.17
CA SER A 722 24.65 3.51 3.72
C SER A 722 25.01 3.36 2.26
N VAL A 723 25.09 4.43 1.45
CA VAL A 723 25.75 4.32 0.14
C VAL A 723 26.95 5.25 -0.04
N THR A 724 27.85 4.83 -0.93
CA THR A 724 28.87 5.66 -1.58
C THR A 724 28.83 5.38 -3.08
N GLN A 725 29.33 6.30 -3.91
CA GLN A 725 29.40 6.08 -5.36
C GLN A 725 30.85 6.19 -5.82
N SER A 726 31.22 5.34 -6.77
CA SER A 726 32.47 5.39 -7.50
C SER A 726 32.15 5.26 -8.98
N ALA A 727 32.41 6.32 -9.76
CA ALA A 727 31.94 6.43 -11.15
C ALA A 727 30.42 6.18 -11.26
N ASP A 728 30.01 5.17 -12.04
CA ASP A 728 28.61 4.79 -12.24
C ASP A 728 28.14 3.64 -11.33
N THR A 729 28.92 3.29 -10.29
CA THR A 729 28.62 2.20 -9.37
C THR A 729 28.37 2.73 -7.96
N VAL A 730 27.28 2.30 -7.35
CA VAL A 730 26.84 2.61 -5.99
C VAL A 730 27.15 1.41 -5.10
N HIS A 731 27.92 1.64 -4.04
CA HIS A 731 28.30 0.63 -3.06
C HIS A 731 27.48 0.80 -1.78
N ILE A 732 26.84 -0.27 -1.31
CA ILE A 732 26.18 -0.31 0.00
C ILE A 732 27.27 -0.54 1.05
N VAL A 733 27.64 0.51 1.76
CA VAL A 733 28.75 0.51 2.74
C VAL A 733 28.31 0.22 4.17
N SER A 734 27.00 0.25 4.42
CA SER A 734 26.39 0.02 5.73
C SER A 734 24.91 -0.31 5.52
N ALA A 735 24.39 -1.26 6.28
CA ALA A 735 22.97 -1.53 6.33
C ALA A 735 22.62 -2.09 7.72
N PHE A 736 21.50 -1.66 8.31
CA PHE A 736 20.95 -2.28 9.52
C PHE A 736 19.41 -2.22 9.53
N ASP A 737 18.77 -3.21 10.14
CA ASP A 737 17.33 -3.19 10.41
C ASP A 737 17.10 -2.51 11.78
N PRO A 738 16.42 -1.36 11.87
CA PRO A 738 16.22 -0.66 13.14
C PRO A 738 15.28 -1.37 14.13
N GLY A 739 14.50 -2.37 13.68
CA GLY A 739 13.64 -3.20 14.54
C GLY A 739 14.36 -4.42 15.10
N LEU A 740 15.21 -5.04 14.30
CA LEU A 740 15.94 -6.26 14.70
C LEU A 740 17.35 -5.98 15.25
N GLN A 741 17.96 -4.83 14.88
CA GLN A 741 19.31 -4.42 15.26
C GLN A 741 19.30 -3.02 15.92
N THR A 742 18.49 -2.85 16.96
CA THR A 742 18.23 -1.55 17.62
C THR A 742 19.48 -0.82 18.13
N THR A 743 20.56 -1.53 18.43
CA THR A 743 21.83 -0.98 18.97
C THR A 743 22.95 -0.85 17.92
N HIS A 744 22.62 -0.99 16.63
CA HIS A 744 23.63 -0.96 15.56
C HIS A 744 24.47 0.33 15.59
N PRO A 745 25.82 0.26 15.50
CA PRO A 745 26.69 1.43 15.61
C PRO A 745 26.38 2.54 14.60
N ASP A 746 26.02 2.17 13.36
CA ASP A 746 25.72 3.14 12.29
C ASP A 746 24.42 3.91 12.49
N ASN A 747 23.55 3.48 13.41
CA ASN A 747 22.40 4.29 13.82
C ASN A 747 22.90 5.57 14.51
N LYS A 748 23.99 5.50 15.29
CA LYS A 748 24.53 6.64 16.05
C LYS A 748 25.33 7.65 15.21
N GLN A 749 25.71 7.29 13.97
CA GLN A 749 26.53 8.15 13.10
C GLN A 749 25.71 8.66 11.90
N MET A 750 25.22 9.89 12.01
CA MET A 750 24.43 10.53 10.93
C MET A 750 25.26 11.32 9.91
N ALA A 751 26.55 11.58 10.15
CA ALA A 751 27.27 12.60 9.41
C ALA A 751 27.76 12.14 8.02
N GLY A 752 27.41 12.90 6.98
CA GLY A 752 28.15 12.99 5.72
C GLY A 752 27.75 12.04 4.59
N ARG A 753 26.63 11.30 4.71
CA ARG A 753 26.10 10.42 3.64
C ARG A 753 24.57 10.42 3.64
N THR A 754 23.97 10.27 2.46
CA THR A 754 22.53 9.99 2.36
C THR A 754 22.21 8.63 2.98
N ARG A 755 21.12 8.57 3.75
CA ARG A 755 20.54 7.34 4.28
C ARG A 755 19.30 7.03 3.47
N PHE A 756 19.24 5.84 2.90
CA PHE A 756 18.01 5.30 2.33
C PHE A 756 17.31 4.48 3.40
N ILE A 757 16.04 4.74 3.66
CA ILE A 757 15.22 4.07 4.64
C ILE A 757 14.12 3.37 3.88
N VAL A 758 14.21 2.05 3.78
CA VAL A 758 13.09 1.24 3.31
C VAL A 758 12.29 0.88 4.55
N SER A 759 11.07 1.39 4.65
CA SER A 759 10.19 1.01 5.75
C SER A 759 9.57 -0.36 5.49
N SER A 760 9.25 -1.07 6.56
CA SER A 760 8.46 -2.31 6.45
C SER A 760 7.03 -1.99 6.02
N CYS A 761 6.27 -3.03 5.69
CA CYS A 761 4.85 -2.92 5.40
C CYS A 761 4.06 -2.46 6.63
N GLY A 762 3.22 -1.44 6.47
CA GLY A 762 2.45 -0.81 7.53
C GLY A 762 1.05 -1.43 7.77
N GLY A 763 0.71 -2.49 7.05
CA GLY A 763 -0.55 -3.22 7.22
C GLY A 763 -0.38 -4.74 7.24
N PRO A 764 0.21 -5.35 6.20
CA PRO A 764 0.48 -6.78 6.17
C PRO A 764 1.76 -7.19 6.93
N ILE A 765 1.94 -8.50 7.11
CA ILE A 765 3.17 -9.11 7.62
C ILE A 765 4.31 -8.86 6.63
N GLY A 766 5.39 -8.24 7.10
CA GLY A 766 6.62 -8.02 6.32
C GLY A 766 7.50 -9.27 6.27
N VAL A 767 8.52 -9.22 5.41
CA VAL A 767 9.50 -10.32 5.23
C VAL A 767 10.91 -9.77 5.23
N GLN A 768 11.75 -10.25 6.13
CA GLN A 768 13.17 -9.91 6.22
C GLN A 768 14.07 -11.10 5.85
N ASN A 769 15.26 -10.80 5.33
CA ASN A 769 16.33 -11.78 5.18
C ASN A 769 17.62 -11.19 5.77
N LEU A 770 17.84 -11.30 7.09
CA LEU A 770 19.02 -10.69 7.70
C LEU A 770 20.31 -11.41 7.27
N ASN A 771 20.32 -12.73 7.35
CA ASN A 771 21.50 -13.59 7.21
C ASN A 771 21.12 -15.01 6.73
N HIS A 772 20.27 -15.11 5.71
CA HIS A 772 19.81 -16.36 5.07
C HIS A 772 18.98 -17.29 5.97
N GLU A 773 18.60 -16.85 7.16
CA GLU A 773 17.69 -17.57 8.04
C GLU A 773 16.35 -17.81 7.33
N PHE A 774 15.69 -18.94 7.63
CA PHE A 774 14.44 -19.32 6.97
C PHE A 774 14.48 -19.23 5.42
N GLY A 775 15.67 -19.22 4.81
CA GLY A 775 15.84 -18.89 3.38
C GLY A 775 15.20 -17.58 2.93
N GLY A 776 15.24 -16.56 3.79
CA GLY A 776 14.69 -15.24 3.53
C GLY A 776 13.23 -15.05 3.90
N TRP A 777 12.60 -16.03 4.56
CA TRP A 777 11.21 -15.95 5.05
C TRP A 777 11.10 -15.57 6.54
N THR A 778 11.99 -14.72 7.05
CA THR A 778 11.83 -14.18 8.41
C THR A 778 10.67 -13.20 8.40
N LEU A 779 9.52 -13.64 8.88
CA LEU A 779 8.34 -12.78 8.93
C LEU A 779 8.50 -11.73 10.04
N THR A 780 8.05 -10.50 9.76
CA THR A 780 8.07 -9.37 10.68
C THR A 780 6.67 -8.77 10.84
N PRO A 781 6.30 -8.30 12.03
CA PRO A 781 5.00 -7.66 12.22
C PRO A 781 4.84 -6.41 11.33
N PRO A 782 3.60 -5.99 11.02
CA PRO A 782 3.34 -4.71 10.39
C PRO A 782 4.02 -3.59 11.18
N SER A 783 4.77 -2.73 10.50
CA SER A 783 5.58 -1.72 11.19
C SER A 783 5.93 -0.52 10.32
N GLY A 784 6.30 0.58 10.98
CA GLY A 784 6.80 1.81 10.37
C GLY A 784 8.12 2.25 10.98
N THR A 785 8.74 3.26 10.37
CA THR A 785 9.99 3.85 10.87
C THR A 785 9.75 5.20 11.52
N LEU A 786 10.21 5.38 12.75
CA LEU A 786 10.29 6.67 13.43
C LEU A 786 11.70 7.25 13.23
N TYR A 787 11.76 8.49 12.75
CA TYR A 787 12.97 9.30 12.69
C TYR A 787 12.91 10.44 13.70
N ASP A 788 13.87 10.47 14.62
CA ASP A 788 14.08 11.56 15.59
C ASP A 788 15.52 12.08 15.48
N SER A 789 15.70 13.22 14.81
CA SER A 789 17.01 13.86 14.62
C SER A 789 17.74 14.24 15.92
N THR A 790 17.01 14.31 17.03
CA THR A 790 17.55 14.70 18.35
C THR A 790 17.97 13.49 19.20
N ALA A 791 17.56 12.28 18.81
CA ALA A 791 17.88 11.06 19.53
C ALA A 791 19.30 10.57 19.22
N GLN A 792 19.96 9.95 20.21
CA GLN A 792 21.26 9.29 20.01
C GLN A 792 21.18 8.14 18.98
N ALA A 793 20.03 7.46 18.93
CA ALA A 793 19.66 6.46 17.94
C ALA A 793 18.44 7.01 17.17
N PRO A 794 18.65 7.71 16.05
CA PRO A 794 17.64 8.47 15.34
C PRO A 794 16.58 7.59 14.66
N PHE A 795 16.90 6.35 14.28
CA PHE A 795 15.93 5.45 13.65
C PHE A 795 15.45 4.40 14.63
N ARG A 796 14.13 4.22 14.69
CA ARG A 796 13.45 3.18 15.48
C ARG A 796 12.31 2.59 14.66
N GLN A 797 12.07 1.29 14.78
CA GLN A 797 10.90 0.66 14.18
C GLN A 797 9.76 0.61 15.21
N ILE A 798 8.56 0.99 14.79
CA ILE A 798 7.33 0.88 15.59
C ILE A 798 6.49 -0.23 14.96
N ALA A 799 6.14 -1.26 15.73
CA ALA A 799 5.49 -2.46 15.22
C ALA A 799 4.15 -2.73 15.90
N HIS A 800 3.17 -3.23 15.14
CA HIS A 800 1.91 -3.70 15.67
C HIS A 800 1.92 -5.22 15.79
N THR A 801 1.91 -5.74 17.02
CA THR A 801 2.08 -7.18 17.32
C THR A 801 0.85 -7.82 17.96
N GLN A 802 -0.32 -7.14 17.95
CA GLN A 802 -1.53 -7.67 18.58
C GLN A 802 -2.34 -8.55 17.63
N GLY A 803 -3.04 -9.55 18.19
CA GLY A 803 -3.96 -10.41 17.44
C GLY A 803 -3.27 -11.15 16.28
N GLY A 804 -3.87 -11.07 15.09
CA GLY A 804 -3.36 -11.70 13.87
C GLY A 804 -2.10 -11.05 13.28
N ALA A 805 -1.63 -9.93 13.83
CA ALA A 805 -0.44 -9.22 13.34
C ALA A 805 0.89 -9.76 13.91
N GLN A 806 0.85 -10.65 14.92
CA GLN A 806 2.05 -11.34 15.38
C GLN A 806 2.43 -12.46 14.39
N PRO A 807 3.63 -12.45 13.79
CA PRO A 807 4.01 -13.46 12.80
C PRO A 807 4.01 -14.88 13.37
N ARG A 808 3.60 -15.87 12.57
CA ARG A 808 3.57 -17.29 12.97
C ARG A 808 4.75 -18.06 12.40
N LEU A 809 5.39 -18.88 13.25
CA LEU A 809 6.51 -19.72 12.81
C LEU A 809 6.06 -20.80 11.81
N ALA A 810 4.85 -21.33 11.99
CA ALA A 810 4.25 -22.29 11.06
C ALA A 810 4.17 -21.76 9.62
N VAL A 811 3.87 -20.46 9.47
CA VAL A 811 3.78 -19.80 8.16
C VAL A 811 5.17 -19.72 7.52
N ALA A 812 6.19 -19.24 8.24
CA ALA A 812 7.55 -19.17 7.74
C ALA A 812 8.06 -20.55 7.24
N LEU A 813 7.83 -21.61 8.02
CA LEU A 813 8.21 -22.98 7.66
C LEU A 813 7.43 -23.52 6.45
N ASP A 814 6.15 -23.17 6.32
CA ASP A 814 5.36 -23.58 5.16
C ASP A 814 5.90 -22.95 3.87
N TYR A 815 6.21 -21.65 3.88
CA TYR A 815 6.76 -20.96 2.73
C TYR A 815 8.19 -21.36 2.40
N MET A 816 9.00 -21.76 3.39
CA MET A 816 10.29 -22.41 3.11
C MET A 816 10.11 -23.69 2.28
N GLN A 817 9.12 -24.52 2.62
CA GLN A 817 8.85 -25.74 1.87
C GLN A 817 8.29 -25.41 0.48
N ILE A 818 7.28 -24.55 0.40
CA ILE A 818 6.53 -24.27 -0.84
C ILE A 818 7.39 -23.54 -1.86
N SER A 819 8.21 -22.60 -1.40
CA SER A 819 9.17 -21.88 -2.25
C SER A 819 10.41 -22.72 -2.58
N LYS A 820 10.42 -24.00 -2.16
CA LYS A 820 11.50 -24.96 -2.39
C LYS A 820 12.88 -24.46 -1.92
N VAL A 821 12.90 -23.63 -0.86
CA VAL A 821 14.14 -23.19 -0.19
C VAL A 821 14.89 -24.41 0.31
N GLU A 822 14.19 -25.29 1.01
CA GLU A 822 14.65 -26.61 1.40
C GLU A 822 13.45 -27.53 1.61
N ARG A 823 13.72 -28.83 1.73
CA ARG A 823 12.74 -29.76 2.30
C ARG A 823 12.82 -29.62 3.82
N VAL A 824 11.87 -28.89 4.40
CA VAL A 824 11.82 -28.58 5.83
C VAL A 824 11.70 -29.86 6.64
N ILE A 825 10.76 -30.74 6.26
CA ILE A 825 10.61 -32.09 6.80
C ILE A 825 10.39 -33.08 5.65
N ALA A 826 11.09 -34.21 5.69
CA ALA A 826 10.88 -35.37 4.84
C ALA A 826 10.98 -36.66 5.66
N TRP A 827 10.53 -37.78 5.10
CA TRP A 827 10.61 -39.07 5.75
C TRP A 827 11.21 -40.12 4.83
N GLU A 828 12.02 -41.00 5.42
CA GLU A 828 12.51 -42.22 4.82
C GLU A 828 12.16 -43.41 5.72
N ARG A 829 12.00 -44.59 5.11
CA ARG A 829 11.67 -45.79 5.88
C ARG A 829 12.88 -46.24 6.71
N ALA A 830 12.68 -46.46 8.02
CA ALA A 830 13.66 -47.13 8.87
C ALA A 830 13.45 -48.65 8.84
N ARG A 831 14.31 -49.42 9.52
CA ARG A 831 14.09 -50.87 9.67
C ARG A 831 12.77 -51.12 10.42
N GLY A 832 11.91 -51.99 9.91
CA GLY A 832 10.64 -52.34 10.57
C GLY A 832 9.50 -51.36 10.26
N LYS A 833 8.85 -50.85 11.32
CA LYS A 833 7.62 -50.02 11.27
C LYS A 833 7.87 -48.52 11.51
N ASP A 834 9.11 -48.15 11.81
CA ASP A 834 9.52 -46.78 12.12
C ASP A 834 10.00 -46.01 10.88
N PHE A 835 10.14 -44.70 11.02
CA PHE A 835 10.62 -43.80 9.97
C PHE A 835 11.83 -43.00 10.44
N PHE A 836 12.74 -42.71 9.52
CA PHE A 836 13.68 -41.61 9.71
C PHE A 836 12.99 -40.32 9.25
N MET A 837 12.75 -39.40 10.17
CA MET A 837 12.39 -38.03 9.84
C MET A 837 13.68 -37.24 9.56
N ILE A 838 13.76 -36.66 8.38
CA ILE A 838 14.86 -35.81 7.93
C ILE A 838 14.37 -34.37 8.02
N VAL A 839 15.08 -33.56 8.78
CA VAL A 839 14.86 -32.12 8.91
C VAL A 839 15.90 -31.41 8.06
N GLY A 840 15.46 -30.46 7.23
CA GLY A 840 16.33 -29.67 6.36
C GLY A 840 17.46 -28.99 7.15
N PRO A 841 18.65 -28.77 6.55
CA PRO A 841 19.79 -28.21 7.29
C PRO A 841 19.50 -26.85 7.96
N LYS A 842 18.75 -25.96 7.30
CA LYS A 842 18.41 -24.65 7.87
C LYS A 842 17.44 -24.79 9.04
N THR A 843 16.39 -25.58 8.87
CA THR A 843 15.40 -25.87 9.93
C THR A 843 16.02 -26.60 11.11
N HIS A 844 16.94 -27.53 10.86
CA HIS A 844 17.63 -28.26 11.93
C HIS A 844 18.50 -27.32 12.76
N LYS A 845 19.22 -26.40 12.13
CA LYS A 845 20.03 -25.37 12.81
C LYS A 845 19.17 -24.47 13.71
N LEU A 846 17.95 -24.16 13.29
CA LEU A 846 16.98 -23.39 14.08
C LEU A 846 16.45 -24.18 15.29
N ALA A 847 16.57 -25.50 15.29
CA ALA A 847 16.17 -26.39 16.39
C ALA A 847 14.73 -26.16 16.89
N CYS A 848 13.82 -25.77 15.99
CA CYS A 848 12.47 -25.28 16.32
C CYS A 848 11.35 -26.33 16.28
N ILE A 849 11.65 -27.58 15.89
CA ILE A 849 10.70 -28.70 15.96
C ILE A 849 10.73 -29.29 17.36
N GLU A 850 9.58 -29.32 18.02
CA GLU A 850 9.40 -29.88 19.37
C GLU A 850 8.80 -31.29 19.32
N SER A 851 7.74 -31.49 18.55
CA SER A 851 7.02 -32.76 18.47
C SER A 851 6.45 -32.99 17.08
N VAL A 852 6.10 -34.24 16.78
CA VAL A 852 5.38 -34.63 15.56
C VAL A 852 4.24 -35.57 15.94
N ARG A 853 3.05 -35.28 15.41
CA ARG A 853 1.86 -36.09 15.57
C ARG A 853 1.24 -36.34 14.20
N LEU A 854 0.78 -37.57 13.96
CA LEU A 854 0.02 -37.91 12.76
C LEU A 854 -1.47 -37.94 13.07
N TRP A 855 -2.26 -37.51 12.10
CA TRP A 855 -3.72 -37.50 12.17
C TRP A 855 -4.26 -38.32 11.01
N GLY A 856 -5.11 -39.31 11.30
CA GLY A 856 -5.73 -40.16 10.29
C GLY A 856 -7.25 -40.04 10.34
N PHE A 857 -7.86 -39.70 9.20
CA PHE A 857 -9.31 -39.67 9.07
C PHE A 857 -9.88 -41.09 8.94
N ASP A 858 -10.72 -41.47 9.90
CA ASP A 858 -11.39 -42.77 9.95
C ASP A 858 -12.87 -42.61 9.64
N LYS A 859 -13.33 -43.30 8.60
CA LYS A 859 -14.76 -43.46 8.28
C LYS A 859 -15.03 -44.97 8.13
N PRO A 860 -15.34 -45.67 9.24
CA PRO A 860 -15.51 -47.11 9.20
C PRO A 860 -16.69 -47.51 8.29
N PRO A 861 -16.55 -48.56 7.46
CA PRO A 861 -17.65 -49.06 6.63
C PRO A 861 -18.89 -49.37 7.47
N GLY A 862 -20.06 -48.90 7.05
CA GLY A 862 -21.34 -49.14 7.74
C GLY A 862 -21.54 -48.34 9.03
N LYS A 863 -20.61 -47.47 9.42
CA LYS A 863 -20.80 -46.49 10.51
C LYS A 863 -20.94 -45.09 9.93
N THR A 864 -21.83 -44.30 10.53
CA THR A 864 -22.03 -42.89 10.20
C THR A 864 -20.96 -41.98 10.80
N ASP A 865 -20.30 -42.44 11.86
CA ASP A 865 -19.41 -41.62 12.67
C ASP A 865 -18.01 -41.60 12.06
N ALA A 866 -17.73 -40.56 11.27
CA ALA A 866 -16.37 -40.29 10.83
C ALA A 866 -15.64 -39.43 11.88
N THR A 867 -14.39 -39.75 12.16
CA THR A 867 -13.60 -39.05 13.17
C THR A 867 -12.13 -38.95 12.79
N TRP A 868 -11.41 -38.07 13.47
CA TRP A 868 -9.97 -37.94 13.36
C TRP A 868 -9.30 -38.69 14.51
N LEU A 869 -8.37 -39.59 14.17
CA LEU A 869 -7.57 -40.32 15.14
C LEU A 869 -6.17 -39.72 15.23
N GLN A 870 -5.69 -39.51 16.46
CA GLN A 870 -4.38 -38.95 16.76
C GLN A 870 -3.38 -40.06 17.05
N PHE A 871 -2.19 -39.92 16.46
CA PHE A 871 -1.07 -40.83 16.62
C PHE A 871 0.17 -40.05 17.05
N GLU A 872 0.44 -40.01 18.35
CA GLU A 872 1.64 -39.37 18.90
C GLU A 872 2.88 -40.14 18.46
N THR A 873 3.92 -39.43 18.02
CA THR A 873 5.19 -40.06 17.63
C THR A 873 6.29 -39.73 18.61
N GLU A 874 7.19 -40.69 18.86
CA GLU A 874 8.40 -40.44 19.64
C GLU A 874 9.55 -40.09 18.69
N LEU A 875 10.24 -38.98 18.96
CA LEU A 875 11.38 -38.51 18.17
C LEU A 875 12.70 -38.76 18.91
N GLU A 876 13.59 -39.55 18.33
CA GLU A 876 14.92 -39.83 18.86
C GLU A 876 16.01 -39.36 17.89
N PHE A 877 16.81 -38.35 18.27
CA PHE A 877 17.89 -37.84 17.42
C PHE A 877 18.93 -38.93 17.11
N ARG A 878 19.34 -39.03 15.83
CA ARG A 878 20.32 -39.99 15.34
C ARG A 878 21.45 -39.26 14.61
N LYS A 879 22.64 -39.24 15.22
CA LYS A 879 23.85 -38.83 14.51
C LYS A 879 24.30 -39.98 13.60
N MET A 880 24.26 -39.79 12.30
CA MET A 880 24.61 -40.83 11.33
C MET A 880 26.07 -40.71 10.92
N ALA A 881 26.83 -41.80 11.02
CA ALA A 881 28.17 -41.87 10.44
C ALA A 881 28.06 -42.04 8.92
N LYS A 882 28.94 -41.35 8.17
CA LYS A 882 29.06 -41.51 6.72
C LYS A 882 29.35 -42.98 6.37
N GLY A 883 28.59 -43.59 5.47
CA GLY A 883 28.68 -45.01 5.12
C GLY A 883 27.90 -45.97 6.03
N SER A 884 27.08 -45.49 6.97
CA SER A 884 26.27 -46.39 7.80
C SER A 884 25.15 -47.07 6.99
N PRO A 885 24.69 -48.28 7.37
CA PRO A 885 23.57 -48.97 6.71
C PRO A 885 22.24 -48.21 6.78
N HIS A 886 22.19 -47.14 7.54
CA HIS A 886 21.02 -46.31 7.76
C HIS A 886 21.18 -44.93 7.09
N GLU A 887 22.32 -44.65 6.45
CA GLU A 887 22.58 -43.39 5.74
C GLU A 887 21.49 -43.16 4.68
N THR A 888 20.78 -42.04 4.81
CA THR A 888 19.65 -41.69 3.97
C THR A 888 20.17 -41.03 2.69
N PHE A 889 20.01 -41.70 1.54
CA PHE A 889 20.55 -41.23 0.26
C PHE A 889 20.01 -39.85 -0.17
N ASN A 890 18.88 -39.39 0.39
CA ASN A 890 18.27 -38.11 0.05
C ASN A 890 18.51 -37.00 1.09
N ALA A 891 19.24 -37.24 2.18
CA ALA A 891 19.54 -36.19 3.15
C ALA A 891 20.68 -35.29 2.64
N ALA A 892 20.48 -33.97 2.74
CA ALA A 892 21.55 -33.02 2.48
C ALA A 892 22.61 -33.10 3.59
N PRO A 893 23.88 -32.73 3.30
CA PRO A 893 24.88 -32.54 4.35
C PRO A 893 24.32 -31.61 5.44
N GLN A 894 24.50 -31.99 6.71
CA GLN A 894 24.04 -31.23 7.90
C GLN A 894 22.53 -31.27 8.20
N SER A 895 21.73 -32.06 7.47
CA SER A 895 20.35 -32.35 7.88
C SER A 895 20.27 -33.01 9.26
N GLY A 896 19.24 -32.66 10.02
CA GLY A 896 18.91 -33.35 11.26
C GLY A 896 18.20 -34.66 10.96
N ILE A 897 18.64 -35.77 11.55
CA ILE A 897 18.01 -37.08 11.34
C ILE A 897 17.48 -37.58 12.68
N TYR A 898 16.19 -37.92 12.69
CA TYR A 898 15.46 -38.36 13.87
C TYR A 898 14.78 -39.70 13.55
N LEU A 899 14.92 -40.68 14.44
CA LEU A 899 14.09 -41.87 14.40
C LEU A 899 12.72 -41.51 14.97
N MET A 900 11.70 -41.55 14.12
CA MET A 900 10.30 -41.34 14.46
C MET A 900 9.63 -42.70 14.66
N LYS A 901 9.32 -43.02 15.93
CA LYS A 901 8.69 -44.28 16.31
C LYS A 901 7.18 -44.15 16.36
N ILE A 902 6.51 -45.15 15.82
CA ILE A 902 5.05 -45.26 15.88
C ILE A 902 4.64 -46.14 17.07
N PRO A 903 3.77 -45.66 17.98
CA PRO A 903 3.38 -46.42 19.16
C PRO A 903 2.83 -47.81 18.82
N VAL A 904 3.37 -48.84 19.47
CA VAL A 904 3.00 -50.25 19.23
C VAL A 904 1.49 -50.46 19.38
N ALA A 905 0.88 -49.83 20.39
CA ALA A 905 -0.55 -49.93 20.70
C ALA A 905 -1.47 -49.42 19.57
N GLN A 906 -0.98 -48.58 18.66
CA GLN A 906 -1.78 -48.00 17.58
C GLN A 906 -1.47 -48.60 16.19
N GLN A 907 -0.58 -49.59 16.13
CA GLN A 907 -0.12 -50.16 14.86
C GLN A 907 -1.22 -50.90 14.08
N GLU A 908 -2.16 -51.55 14.76
CA GLU A 908 -3.30 -52.21 14.11
C GLU A 908 -4.23 -51.20 13.45
N VAL A 909 -4.55 -50.12 14.16
CA VAL A 909 -5.39 -49.02 13.66
C VAL A 909 -4.73 -48.35 12.46
N ILE A 910 -3.45 -48.02 12.54
CA ILE A 910 -2.68 -47.47 11.42
C ILE A 910 -2.68 -48.45 10.24
N SER A 911 -2.46 -49.75 10.48
CA SER A 911 -2.45 -50.76 9.42
C SER A 911 -3.78 -50.90 8.70
N ARG A 912 -4.90 -50.69 9.40
CA ARG A 912 -6.25 -50.63 8.81
C ARG A 912 -6.42 -49.37 7.97
N LEU A 913 -6.16 -48.19 8.54
CA LEU A 913 -6.36 -46.91 7.87
C LEU A 913 -5.52 -46.76 6.59
N ARG A 914 -4.30 -47.29 6.59
CA ARG A 914 -3.38 -47.23 5.43
C ARG A 914 -3.84 -48.04 4.22
N LYS A 915 -4.79 -48.95 4.40
CA LYS A 915 -5.40 -49.74 3.30
C LYS A 915 -6.64 -49.06 2.71
N SER A 916 -7.10 -47.96 3.31
CA SER A 916 -8.31 -47.25 2.90
C SER A 916 -7.97 -46.05 2.03
N ASP A 917 -8.47 -46.04 0.80
CA ASP A 917 -8.33 -44.89 -0.11
C ASP A 917 -9.15 -43.65 0.35
N ALA A 918 -10.11 -43.87 1.26
CA ALA A 918 -10.93 -42.82 1.85
C ALA A 918 -10.23 -42.05 2.97
N THR A 919 -9.16 -42.61 3.54
CA THR A 919 -8.42 -41.95 4.62
C THR A 919 -7.63 -40.77 4.09
N ARG A 920 -7.63 -39.68 4.86
CA ARG A 920 -6.71 -38.55 4.70
C ARG A 920 -5.81 -38.48 5.91
N TRP A 921 -4.56 -38.11 5.66
CA TRP A 921 -3.55 -38.00 6.70
C TRP A 921 -3.02 -36.57 6.76
N PHE A 922 -2.84 -36.07 7.99
CA PHE A 922 -2.16 -34.82 8.28
C PHE A 922 -0.98 -35.07 9.21
N CYS A 923 0.05 -34.25 9.05
CA CYS A 923 1.12 -34.12 10.01
C CYS A 923 0.90 -32.82 10.79
N GLU A 924 0.91 -32.91 12.11
CA GLU A 924 1.00 -31.79 13.02
C GLU A 924 2.43 -31.74 13.56
N VAL A 925 3.07 -30.58 13.46
CA VAL A 925 4.40 -30.34 14.01
C VAL A 925 4.27 -29.34 15.14
N GLY A 926 4.55 -29.77 16.37
CA GLY A 926 4.68 -28.89 17.51
C GLY A 926 5.93 -28.04 17.37
N LEU A 927 5.79 -26.73 17.60
CA LEU A 927 6.83 -25.74 17.38
C LEU A 927 7.27 -25.08 18.68
N ARG A 928 8.56 -24.80 18.78
CA ARG A 928 9.16 -24.01 19.85
C ARG A 928 9.98 -22.85 19.27
N ALA A 929 10.34 -21.90 20.13
CA ALA A 929 11.14 -20.74 19.75
C ALA A 929 12.42 -21.16 18.99
N PRO A 930 12.69 -20.59 17.80
CA PRO A 930 13.87 -20.92 17.03
C PRO A 930 15.14 -20.40 17.71
N MET A 931 16.20 -21.18 17.67
CA MET A 931 17.51 -20.81 18.20
C MET A 931 18.02 -19.53 17.51
N GLY A 932 18.42 -18.55 18.32
CA GLY A 932 18.89 -17.25 17.82
C GLY A 932 17.81 -16.18 17.68
N PHE A 933 16.55 -16.48 18.00
CA PHE A 933 15.45 -15.52 18.00
C PHE A 933 14.86 -15.34 19.41
N PRO A 934 14.31 -14.16 19.73
CA PRO A 934 13.50 -13.98 20.94
C PRO A 934 12.32 -14.93 20.96
N SER A 935 12.00 -15.48 22.14
CA SER A 935 10.87 -16.42 22.30
C SER A 935 9.51 -15.84 21.90
N ALA A 936 9.36 -14.52 21.98
CA ALA A 936 8.14 -13.79 21.64
C ALA A 936 8.07 -13.33 20.17
N HIS A 937 9.12 -13.54 19.36
CA HIS A 937 9.15 -13.08 17.97
C HIS A 937 8.02 -13.72 17.14
N PHE A 938 7.84 -15.03 17.30
CA PHE A 938 6.81 -15.79 16.60
C PHE A 938 5.73 -16.27 17.56
N LYS A 939 4.49 -16.30 17.05
CA LYS A 939 3.45 -17.17 17.59
C LYS A 939 3.82 -18.64 17.25
N LEU A 940 3.75 -19.50 18.26
CA LEU A 940 4.22 -20.89 18.23
C LEU A 940 3.06 -21.90 18.12
N ASP A 941 2.06 -21.59 17.32
CA ASP A 941 1.00 -22.54 17.03
C ASP A 941 1.49 -23.68 16.12
N PRO A 942 0.89 -24.89 16.17
CA PRO A 942 1.41 -26.03 15.43
C PRO A 942 1.32 -25.84 13.91
N TRP A 943 2.28 -26.40 13.19
CA TRP A 943 2.26 -26.43 11.73
C TRP A 943 1.55 -27.69 11.22
N PHE A 944 0.45 -27.50 10.50
CA PHE A 944 -0.34 -28.58 9.91
C PHE A 944 -0.16 -28.63 8.40
N PHE A 945 0.02 -29.84 7.85
CA PHE A 945 0.01 -30.05 6.40
C PHE A 945 -0.36 -31.50 6.02
N PRO A 946 -0.93 -31.71 4.83
CA PRO A 946 -1.35 -33.04 4.38
C PRO A 946 -0.16 -33.92 4.02
N VAL A 947 -0.28 -35.21 4.33
CA VAL A 947 0.72 -36.25 4.02
C VAL A 947 0.07 -37.48 3.38
N ASP A 948 0.87 -38.24 2.64
CA ASP A 948 0.51 -39.58 2.20
C ASP A 948 1.14 -40.59 3.14
N PHE A 949 0.30 -41.44 3.76
CA PHE A 949 0.75 -42.57 4.54
C PHE A 949 0.20 -43.87 3.94
N LEU A 950 0.97 -44.50 3.04
CA LEU A 950 0.50 -45.58 2.17
C LEU A 950 1.47 -46.78 2.18
N LEU A 951 1.10 -47.87 1.48
CA LEU A 951 1.96 -49.01 1.18
C LEU A 951 2.45 -48.93 -0.27
N ARG A 952 3.77 -48.84 -0.48
CA ARG A 952 4.40 -48.86 -1.80
C ARG A 952 4.91 -50.26 -2.14
N PRO A 953 4.59 -50.82 -3.32
CA PRO A 953 5.23 -52.05 -3.79
C PRO A 953 6.72 -51.81 -4.05
N THR A 954 7.59 -52.66 -3.51
CA THR A 954 9.00 -52.73 -3.84
C THR A 954 9.36 -54.16 -4.27
N GLY A 955 10.55 -54.37 -4.85
CA GLY A 955 11.05 -55.71 -5.18
C GLY A 955 11.20 -56.64 -3.95
N SER A 956 11.02 -56.11 -2.74
CA SER A 956 11.04 -56.82 -1.45
C SER A 956 9.67 -56.86 -0.74
N GLY A 957 8.58 -56.50 -1.43
CA GLY A 957 7.20 -56.53 -0.92
C GLY A 957 6.58 -55.16 -0.68
N LEU A 958 5.43 -55.12 0.00
CA LEU A 958 4.73 -53.86 0.33
C LEU A 958 5.43 -53.13 1.49
N MET A 959 5.84 -51.89 1.26
CA MET A 959 6.60 -51.10 2.21
C MET A 959 5.86 -49.83 2.64
N PRO A 960 5.74 -49.53 3.95
CA PRO A 960 5.33 -48.21 4.39
C PRO A 960 6.12 -47.07 3.77
N THR A 961 5.39 -46.04 3.35
CA THR A 961 5.94 -44.77 2.92
C THR A 961 5.11 -43.66 3.56
N LEU A 962 5.81 -42.70 4.16
CA LEU A 962 5.26 -41.43 4.63
C LEU A 962 5.93 -40.33 3.82
N ARG A 963 5.16 -39.39 3.28
CA ARG A 963 5.71 -38.24 2.56
C ARG A 963 4.71 -37.08 2.57
N ARG A 964 5.19 -35.84 2.41
CA ARG A 964 4.31 -34.73 2.04
C ARG A 964 3.68 -35.02 0.68
N ARG A 965 2.39 -34.72 0.52
CA ARG A 965 1.71 -34.88 -0.77
C ARG A 965 2.38 -33.99 -1.83
N PRO A 966 2.62 -34.48 -3.05
CA PRO A 966 3.14 -33.66 -4.13
C PRO A 966 2.03 -32.85 -4.82
N GLY A 967 2.42 -31.76 -5.50
CA GLY A 967 1.54 -30.97 -6.35
C GLY A 967 0.40 -30.26 -5.60
N GLU A 968 -0.75 -30.11 -6.28
CA GLU A 968 -1.92 -29.38 -5.78
C GLU A 968 -2.31 -29.80 -4.36
N HIS A 969 -2.46 -31.08 -4.10
CA HIS A 969 -2.92 -31.61 -2.80
C HIS A 969 -1.88 -31.54 -1.67
N GLY A 970 -0.66 -31.06 -1.94
CA GLY A 970 0.39 -30.82 -0.97
C GLY A 970 0.52 -29.36 -0.52
N GLU A 971 -0.06 -28.47 -1.31
CA GLU A 971 -0.14 -27.03 -1.04
C GLU A 971 -1.56 -26.65 -0.64
N VAL A 972 -2.57 -27.09 -1.38
CA VAL A 972 -3.97 -26.69 -1.19
C VAL A 972 -4.87 -27.86 -0.80
N PRO A 973 -6.04 -27.60 -0.19
CA PRO A 973 -6.98 -28.65 0.19
C PRO A 973 -7.47 -29.52 -0.96
N ASP A 974 -7.72 -30.80 -0.67
CA ASP A 974 -8.36 -31.73 -1.59
C ASP A 974 -9.88 -31.46 -1.64
N TRP A 975 -10.27 -30.53 -2.53
CA TRP A 975 -11.66 -30.08 -2.68
C TRP A 975 -12.63 -31.23 -2.98
N THR A 976 -12.20 -32.20 -3.78
CA THR A 976 -13.01 -33.38 -4.14
C THR A 976 -13.29 -34.21 -2.90
N TRP A 977 -12.25 -34.45 -2.09
CA TRP A 977 -12.42 -35.16 -0.83
C TRP A 977 -13.28 -34.39 0.17
N LEU A 978 -13.09 -33.07 0.32
CA LEU A 978 -13.90 -32.23 1.21
C LEU A 978 -15.38 -32.30 0.85
N THR A 979 -15.71 -32.10 -0.44
CA THR A 979 -17.08 -32.16 -0.96
C THR A 979 -17.72 -33.52 -0.69
N LYS A 980 -17.00 -34.62 -0.96
CA LYS A 980 -17.50 -35.98 -0.78
C LYS A 980 -17.63 -36.39 0.69
N THR A 981 -16.76 -35.87 1.55
CA THR A 981 -16.67 -36.29 2.95
C THR A 981 -17.62 -35.51 3.84
N PHE A 982 -17.74 -34.20 3.57
CA PHE A 982 -18.57 -33.26 4.31
C PHE A 982 -19.71 -32.75 3.40
N GLU A 983 -20.52 -33.71 2.94
CA GLU A 983 -21.62 -33.47 1.99
C GLU A 983 -22.53 -32.32 2.47
N GLY A 984 -22.85 -31.40 1.56
CA GLY A 984 -23.68 -30.22 1.85
C GLY A 984 -22.95 -29.05 2.51
N ARG A 985 -21.73 -29.24 3.07
CA ARG A 985 -20.93 -28.16 3.68
C ARG A 985 -19.99 -27.47 2.69
N TYR A 986 -19.45 -28.22 1.72
CA TYR A 986 -18.57 -27.69 0.67
C TYR A 986 -19.16 -27.97 -0.72
N PRO A 987 -19.04 -27.01 -1.67
CA PRO A 987 -19.45 -27.24 -3.05
C PRO A 987 -18.38 -28.00 -3.82
N ASP A 988 -18.80 -28.72 -4.87
CA ASP A 988 -17.87 -29.31 -5.84
C ASP A 988 -16.95 -28.23 -6.46
N ARG A 989 -15.67 -28.58 -6.70
CA ARG A 989 -14.67 -27.67 -7.26
C ARG A 989 -15.14 -26.99 -8.54
N ARG A 990 -15.77 -27.74 -9.45
CA ARG A 990 -16.27 -27.19 -10.73
C ARG A 990 -17.40 -26.22 -10.47
N SER A 991 -18.31 -26.54 -9.55
CA SER A 991 -19.38 -25.61 -9.18
C SER A 991 -18.87 -24.30 -8.57
N ALA A 992 -17.75 -24.33 -7.84
CA ALA A 992 -17.19 -23.13 -7.22
C ALA A 992 -16.41 -22.25 -8.22
N THR A 993 -15.79 -22.85 -9.23
CA THR A 993 -14.93 -22.16 -10.22
C THR A 993 -15.64 -21.81 -11.52
N LYS A 994 -16.82 -22.37 -11.77
CA LYS A 994 -17.62 -22.14 -12.98
C LYS A 994 -17.88 -20.66 -13.22
N VAL A 995 -17.78 -20.25 -14.48
CA VAL A 995 -18.19 -18.94 -14.96
C VAL A 995 -19.55 -19.08 -15.64
N ASP A 996 -20.52 -18.25 -15.26
CA ASP A 996 -21.82 -18.22 -15.92
C ASP A 996 -21.65 -17.54 -17.28
N ARG A 997 -21.93 -18.27 -18.36
CA ARG A 997 -21.76 -17.81 -19.76
C ARG A 997 -23.03 -17.16 -20.29
#